data_AF-A0AAI8NJ61-F1
#
_entry.id   AF-A0AAI8NJ61-F1
#
_cell.length_a   1.000
_cell.length_b   1.000
_cell.length_c   1.000
_cell.angle_alpha   90.00
_cell.angle_beta   90.00
_cell.angle_gamma   90.00
#
_symmetry.space_group_name_H-M   'P 1'
#
loop_
_entity.id
_entity.type
_entity.pdbx_description
1 polymer ?
#
loop_
_entity_poly.entity_id
_entity_poly.type
_entity_poly.pdbx_seq_one_letter_code
_entity_poly.pdbx_strand_id
1 'polypeptide(L)'
;MTGIVRIEQPVERIERFHSLQGGQYWRANEAIAEENIAASEVLLIESLRWVDNKLHTVILRTHPSKHGQHIRFEYTDESGRTCGTTRSFTQHRFLFDDFVNKFTFAADSKEVRESEVQACQQLAQKLTVELSEAMTNPERMKEIIAERLEKEQTEKSENKLNTLPATIDQYTNLATGPLENALTSGVNEESIKGMMEAARHGHKLAVIQSEWLQGKNNEITRAVQAVVPYYQEMAAAQLAAFEESRENVESLMKGIASLDLFIGKDVVVNTIIKGNSAPSDIPLTFVQKKLLMDEELAVYLDLGDWFDFTKADLFDQALQKHPGLIEQIFPTQRCVLVMAVTRRHVNYQDPWEAAAKDFQNRCVFLLVRDGENIYQVCSPVESHLGAHTLFPERDEQDALFRGFDGSRITFRDVAYTDRLRAHEKMALHYKRFLILCCGLDQRERLFGEFYDRSSNINFISMDFQEKYCRFIHDADGTGLLSDPEADTRPSLESYIKQANQHLRSGSRVFCEWRQVVNPVTAPGAAKDDSGNGYRGHSFTVDFVKSRSTSVAYQKNEEIYVDVPVVQHTYSRNAKSDKREFNAKVCLSKFRTSDSLGYLCLDTVKSADLEYYIHNRRIRANHLYYIRLFKELAALLKLEETHEEQYRSKMLAALNAGNIGDENDRVAAVDKTIQTWRCANRGASLQSGLEDEKQWKALLAMMDLIAWRGHASIPQIECYCEQLGNSPLRLVVMPNGKLGLYVAPRAEERNDAAEKHKWAIRVVLSLTRTGVKEVSRSWALVNELSVSECTLKEWPLVDEWKGLKSVFESYDRKLKALADIELGRETLKRLNPSNQEGLSELAELWINAFEEMNFYRPTGGIVQKPVMMIPIGLIVDREEWSYLYLGTRGSAVEYIYQNLNDKALKARVAHRLISNYEVKEGKLDNLANKKTSLGLFCTKQRPDMAPFSADRNIETYGPDFGVNHAVLTHMVSFKSQIALIQQEADRGLHRRFTIASNLVSSAGELLIDQLLGDAARDADEPVDILEVVINPAPTGEPGAKLKKNGETFWHKHWCDLCKPGTEESLALSHIHAPDHVITRTSFSSKEDAILFVLKTMPQARKYEKDFFRDNDFDVPDGIIERWIDR
;
A
#
# COMPACT_ATOMS: atom_id res chain seq x y z
N MET A 1 33.89 71.74 31.08
CA MET A 1 32.93 72.49 31.92
C MET A 1 31.55 72.05 31.46
N THR A 2 30.63 71.43 32.20
CA THR A 2 30.31 71.21 33.63
C THR A 2 29.28 70.07 33.59
N GLY A 3 29.46 68.93 34.25
CA GLY A 3 29.02 68.71 35.62
C GLY A 3 28.69 67.23 35.79
N ILE A 4 29.53 66.51 36.53
CA ILE A 4 29.35 65.11 36.88
C ILE A 4 28.36 65.06 38.04
N VAL A 5 27.17 64.49 37.83
CA VAL A 5 26.28 64.10 38.92
C VAL A 5 26.63 62.64 39.26
N ARG A 6 27.39 62.45 40.34
CA ARG A 6 27.54 61.15 41.01
C ARG A 6 26.22 60.83 41.70
N ILE A 7 25.55 59.79 41.24
CA ILE A 7 24.51 59.11 42.02
C ILE A 7 25.24 58.01 42.80
N GLU A 8 25.55 58.27 44.06
CA GLU A 8 26.01 57.24 44.99
C GLU A 8 24.82 56.34 45.33
N GLN A 9 24.76 55.17 44.70
CA GLN A 9 23.92 54.07 45.17
C GLN A 9 24.62 53.40 46.37
N PRO A 10 23.86 53.02 47.42
CA PRO A 10 24.44 52.42 48.62
C PRO A 10 25.03 51.05 48.27
N VAL A 11 26.27 50.84 48.70
CA VAL A 11 27.00 49.58 48.56
C VAL A 11 26.34 48.53 49.46
N GLU A 12 25.42 47.76 48.91
CA GLU A 12 25.01 46.47 49.49
C GLU A 12 25.98 45.38 49.01
N ARG A 13 26.73 44.82 49.97
CA ARG A 13 27.57 43.62 49.91
C ARG A 13 28.48 43.44 48.67
N ILE A 14 29.78 43.69 48.88
CA ILE A 14 30.84 43.12 48.04
C ILE A 14 30.92 41.61 48.35
N GLU A 15 30.06 40.81 47.73
CA GLU A 15 30.38 39.41 47.47
C GLU A 15 31.29 39.39 46.24
N ARG A 16 32.46 38.73 46.36
CA ARG A 16 33.48 38.67 45.32
C ARG A 16 32.90 38.03 44.05
N PHE A 17 32.47 38.84 43.09
CA PHE A 17 31.97 38.36 41.80
C PHE A 17 33.16 37.80 40.99
N HIS A 18 33.27 36.47 40.90
CA HIS A 18 34.18 35.81 39.97
C HIS A 18 33.63 35.98 38.55
N SER A 19 34.42 36.49 37.60
CA SER A 19 34.00 36.60 36.21
C SER A 19 33.77 35.20 35.63
N LEU A 20 32.52 34.92 35.24
CA LEU A 20 32.12 33.67 34.59
C LEU A 20 32.83 33.51 33.24
N GLN A 21 33.50 32.38 33.05
CA GLN A 21 34.17 32.03 31.80
C GLN A 21 33.86 30.58 31.41
N GLY A 22 33.78 30.30 30.11
CA GLY A 22 33.72 28.93 29.60
C GLY A 22 34.93 28.13 30.05
N GLY A 23 34.74 26.86 30.38
CA GLY A 23 35.81 26.00 30.91
C GLY A 23 35.96 26.01 32.44
N GLN A 24 35.22 26.86 33.16
CA GLN A 24 35.21 26.88 34.62
C GLN A 24 34.29 25.80 35.21
N TYR A 25 34.61 25.35 36.43
CA TYR A 25 33.83 24.35 37.16
C TYR A 25 33.07 24.99 38.33
N TRP A 26 31.83 24.59 38.52
CA TRP A 26 30.90 25.14 39.50
C TRP A 26 30.18 24.01 40.24
N ARG A 27 29.96 24.22 41.54
CA ARG A 27 29.36 23.26 42.47
C ARG A 27 27.90 23.63 42.73
N ALA A 28 27.01 22.64 42.68
CA ALA A 28 25.61 22.83 43.06
C ALA A 28 25.48 23.03 44.59
N ASN A 29 24.79 24.09 45.00
CA ASN A 29 24.57 24.41 46.42
C ASN A 29 23.55 23.44 47.06
N GLU A 30 22.54 23.04 46.29
CA GLU A 30 21.44 22.17 46.68
C GLU A 30 21.17 21.11 45.60
N ALA A 31 20.40 20.07 45.92
CA ALA A 31 20.01 19.07 44.93
C ALA A 31 18.91 19.61 44.01
N ILE A 32 19.09 19.49 42.69
CA ILE A 32 18.13 19.93 41.67
C ILE A 32 17.49 18.67 41.08
N ALA A 33 16.36 18.26 41.65
CA ALA A 33 15.70 16.99 41.34
C ALA A 33 15.27 16.87 39.86
N GLU A 34 14.77 17.94 39.26
CA GLU A 34 14.30 17.98 37.85
C GLU A 34 15.42 17.69 36.84
N GLU A 35 16.65 18.10 37.16
CA GLU A 35 17.84 17.94 36.32
C GLU A 35 18.73 16.79 36.80
N ASN A 36 18.32 16.05 37.84
CA ASN A 36 19.08 14.97 38.46
C ASN A 36 20.51 15.38 38.88
N ILE A 37 20.66 16.61 39.40
CA ILE A 37 21.92 17.14 39.93
C ILE A 37 21.90 16.98 41.46
N ALA A 38 22.90 16.29 42.00
CA ALA A 38 23.07 16.08 43.42
C ALA A 38 23.66 17.32 44.11
N ALA A 39 23.36 17.49 45.40
CA ALA A 39 24.00 18.54 46.19
C ALA A 39 25.53 18.34 46.20
N SER A 40 26.28 19.44 46.10
CA SER A 40 27.74 19.45 45.99
C SER A 40 28.34 18.81 44.73
N GLU A 41 27.53 18.45 43.73
CA GLU A 41 28.01 17.95 42.43
C GLU A 41 28.73 19.07 41.66
N VAL A 42 29.91 18.76 41.12
CA VAL A 42 30.74 19.72 40.36
C VAL A 42 30.51 19.53 38.87
N LEU A 43 30.13 20.60 38.18
CA LEU A 43 29.78 20.62 36.76
C LEU A 43 30.63 21.65 36.01
N LEU A 44 30.93 21.34 34.75
CA LEU A 44 31.69 22.21 33.84
C LEU A 44 30.76 23.20 33.14
N ILE A 45 31.12 24.48 33.09
CA ILE A 45 30.52 25.44 32.16
C ILE A 45 31.04 25.15 30.76
N GLU A 46 30.16 24.62 29.93
CA GLU A 46 30.47 24.29 28.53
C GLU A 46 30.27 25.50 27.62
N SER A 47 29.27 26.35 27.92
CA SER A 47 28.99 27.53 27.10
C SER A 47 28.23 28.63 27.84
N LEU A 48 28.48 29.88 27.46
CA LEU A 48 27.82 31.08 27.97
C LEU A 48 27.12 31.80 26.80
N ARG A 49 25.81 32.05 26.93
CA ARG A 49 25.01 32.68 25.88
C ARG A 49 24.56 34.07 26.30
N TRP A 50 24.74 35.03 25.39
CA TRP A 50 24.49 36.45 25.61
C TRP A 50 23.28 36.91 24.78
N VAL A 51 22.49 37.84 25.33
CA VAL A 51 21.41 38.56 24.66
C VAL A 51 21.61 40.04 24.96
N ASP A 52 21.65 40.90 23.94
CA ASP A 52 21.88 42.34 24.08
C ASP A 52 23.10 42.71 24.95
N ASN A 53 24.22 41.99 24.75
CA ASN A 53 25.46 42.11 25.54
C ASN A 53 25.31 41.83 27.04
N LYS A 54 24.23 41.15 27.46
CA LYS A 54 24.03 40.66 28.84
C LYS A 54 23.99 39.14 28.86
N LEU A 55 24.59 38.53 29.88
CA LEU A 55 24.62 37.08 30.03
C LEU A 55 23.20 36.60 30.34
N HIS A 56 22.72 35.62 29.58
CA HIS A 56 21.34 35.15 29.64
C HIS A 56 21.23 33.68 30.05
N THR A 57 21.92 32.80 29.33
CA THR A 57 21.85 31.35 29.54
C THR A 57 23.24 30.80 29.84
N VAL A 58 23.33 29.99 30.89
CA VAL A 58 24.52 29.23 31.26
C VAL A 58 24.28 27.76 30.92
N ILE A 59 25.15 27.18 30.09
CA ILE A 59 25.08 25.77 29.69
C ILE A 59 26.16 25.00 30.43
N LEU A 60 25.73 24.09 31.29
CA LEU A 60 26.59 23.18 32.03
C LEU A 60 26.64 21.82 31.34
N ARG A 61 27.81 21.21 31.29
CA ARG A 61 27.94 19.82 30.88
C ARG A 61 27.43 18.91 31.99
N THR A 62 26.68 17.87 31.64
CA THR A 62 26.28 16.84 32.60
C THR A 62 27.51 16.15 33.18
N HIS A 63 27.44 15.80 34.46
CA HIS A 63 28.52 15.10 35.17
C HIS A 63 29.02 13.87 34.40
N PRO A 64 30.35 13.62 34.33
CA PRO A 64 30.91 12.52 33.55
C PRO A 64 30.31 11.14 33.84
N SER A 65 29.98 10.85 35.10
CA SER A 65 29.33 9.58 35.48
C SER A 65 27.90 9.40 34.96
N LYS A 66 27.22 10.49 34.60
CA LYS A 66 25.82 10.53 34.12
C LYS A 66 25.70 10.88 32.63
N HIS A 67 26.79 11.34 32.01
CA HIS A 67 26.79 11.89 30.66
C HIS A 67 26.33 10.86 29.62
N GLY A 68 25.22 11.15 28.93
CA GLY A 68 24.67 10.30 27.87
C GLY A 68 23.98 9.01 28.35
N GLN A 69 23.83 8.81 29.67
CA GLN A 69 23.16 7.64 30.23
C GLN A 69 21.68 7.90 30.46
N HIS A 70 20.82 6.91 30.21
CA HIS A 70 19.39 6.99 30.53
C HIS A 70 19.18 6.70 32.02
N ILE A 71 18.82 7.72 32.80
CA ILE A 71 18.65 7.60 34.24
C ILE A 71 17.16 7.76 34.57
N ARG A 72 16.64 6.83 35.38
CA ARG A 72 15.30 6.93 35.96
C ARG A 72 15.38 7.67 37.28
N PHE A 73 14.63 8.76 37.41
CA PHE A 73 14.56 9.56 38.63
C PHE A 73 13.14 10.09 38.84
N GLU A 74 12.84 10.46 40.09
CA GLU A 74 11.55 10.99 40.49
C GLU A 74 11.70 12.47 40.82
N TYR A 75 10.79 13.30 40.33
CA TYR A 75 10.70 14.72 40.66
C TYR A 75 9.25 15.10 40.92
N THR A 76 9.03 16.23 41.60
CA THR A 76 7.69 16.75 41.87
C THR A 76 7.39 17.87 40.90
N ASP A 77 6.30 17.76 40.14
CA ASP A 77 5.90 18.81 39.19
C ASP A 77 5.36 20.06 39.90
N GLU A 78 5.15 21.15 39.15
CA GLU A 78 4.59 22.42 39.67
C GLU A 78 3.19 22.25 40.30
N SER A 79 2.49 21.14 40.02
CA SER A 79 1.19 20.79 40.59
C SER A 79 1.28 19.92 41.85
N GLY A 80 2.49 19.61 42.32
CA GLY A 80 2.75 18.82 43.52
C GLY A 80 2.69 17.31 43.32
N ARG A 81 2.68 16.80 42.09
CA ARG A 81 2.62 15.36 41.78
C ARG A 81 4.02 14.78 41.61
N THR A 82 4.29 13.65 42.24
CA THR A 82 5.53 12.89 42.04
C THR A 82 5.46 12.16 40.69
N CYS A 83 6.36 12.51 39.78
CA CYS A 83 6.47 11.92 38.45
C CYS A 83 7.80 11.17 38.33
N GLY A 84 7.75 9.89 37.94
CA GLY A 84 8.92 9.10 37.59
C GLY A 84 9.19 9.20 36.08
N THR A 85 10.36 9.72 35.70
CA THR A 85 10.76 9.84 34.29
C THR A 85 12.11 9.17 34.04
N THR A 86 12.33 8.71 32.80
CA THR A 86 13.62 8.19 32.34
C THR A 86 14.14 9.14 31.27
N ARG A 87 15.24 9.85 31.54
CA ARG A 87 15.83 10.82 30.61
C ARG A 87 17.35 10.65 30.55
N SER A 88 17.93 10.89 29.38
CA SER A 88 19.38 11.03 29.24
C SER A 88 19.75 12.51 29.18
N PHE A 89 20.81 12.88 29.90
CA PHE A 89 21.32 14.24 29.97
C PHE A 89 22.72 14.28 29.39
N THR A 90 22.94 15.22 28.47
CA THR A 90 24.27 15.56 27.96
C THR A 90 24.70 16.94 28.45
N GLN A 91 23.73 17.85 28.60
CA GLN A 91 23.89 19.23 29.06
C GLN A 91 22.71 19.62 29.94
N HIS A 92 22.96 20.51 30.91
CA HIS A 92 21.96 21.22 31.70
C HIS A 92 22.00 22.70 31.35
N ARG A 93 20.85 23.36 31.33
CA ARG A 93 20.77 24.75 30.89
C ARG A 93 19.97 25.56 31.91
N PHE A 94 20.54 26.67 32.35
CA PHE A 94 19.94 27.54 33.35
C PHE A 94 19.94 28.99 32.87
N LEU A 95 18.91 29.75 33.27
CA LEU A 95 18.99 31.20 33.20
C LEU A 95 20.11 31.70 34.13
N PHE A 96 20.72 32.82 33.78
CA PHE A 96 21.80 33.40 34.56
C PHE A 96 21.40 33.67 36.02
N ASP A 97 20.22 34.25 36.25
CA ASP A 97 19.73 34.55 37.60
C ASP A 97 19.52 33.27 38.43
N ASP A 98 18.97 32.22 37.83
CA ASP A 98 18.79 30.92 38.49
C ASP A 98 20.12 30.23 38.76
N PHE A 99 21.07 30.35 37.83
CA PHE A 99 22.40 29.76 37.96
C PHE A 99 23.17 30.37 39.13
N VAL A 100 23.21 31.71 39.24
CA VAL A 100 23.93 32.41 40.32
C VAL A 100 23.37 32.04 41.69
N ASN A 101 22.06 31.79 41.80
CA ASN A 101 21.43 31.37 43.05
C ASN A 101 21.74 29.90 43.42
N LYS A 102 21.85 29.01 42.42
CA LYS A 102 21.96 27.55 42.62
C LYS A 102 23.39 27.02 42.66
N PHE A 103 24.39 27.78 42.20
CA PHE A 103 25.77 27.30 42.04
C PHE A 103 26.82 28.22 42.67
N THR A 104 27.94 27.63 43.12
CA THR A 104 29.13 28.34 43.63
C THR A 104 30.40 27.89 42.93
N PHE A 105 31.40 28.77 42.80
CA PHE A 105 32.64 28.47 42.09
C PHE A 105 33.47 27.39 42.81
N ALA A 106 33.90 26.35 42.09
CA ALA A 106 34.65 25.22 42.64
C ALA A 106 36.15 25.35 42.34
N ALA A 107 36.91 25.98 43.24
CA ALA A 107 38.36 26.18 43.09
C ALA A 107 39.17 24.87 43.20
N ASP A 108 38.61 23.87 43.89
CA ASP A 108 39.14 22.52 44.13
C ASP A 108 38.73 21.50 43.05
N SER A 109 38.14 21.96 41.94
CA SER A 109 37.57 21.08 40.90
C SER A 109 38.55 20.06 40.33
N LYS A 110 39.84 20.41 40.19
CA LYS A 110 40.88 19.47 39.73
C LYS A 110 41.10 18.33 40.72
N GLU A 111 41.17 18.64 42.02
CA GLU A 111 41.36 17.63 43.07
C GLU A 111 40.14 16.71 43.16
N VAL A 112 38.93 17.27 43.03
CA VAL A 112 37.68 16.50 42.98
C VAL A 112 37.70 15.54 41.79
N ARG A 113 38.00 16.02 40.57
CA ARG A 113 38.04 15.16 39.37
C ARG A 113 39.14 14.09 39.42
N GLU A 114 40.32 14.42 39.94
CA GLU A 114 41.40 13.46 40.13
C GLU A 114 41.00 12.35 41.12
N SER A 115 40.31 12.71 42.20
CA SER A 115 39.81 11.74 43.19
C SER A 115 38.77 10.78 42.61
N GLU A 116 37.87 11.26 41.76
CA GLU A 116 36.85 10.45 41.09
C GLU A 116 37.46 9.47 40.07
N VAL A 117 38.43 9.96 39.28
CA VAL A 117 39.18 9.12 38.33
C VAL A 117 39.98 8.04 39.07
N GLN A 118 40.64 8.41 40.18
CA GLN A 118 41.36 7.45 41.02
C GLN A 118 40.42 6.40 41.61
N ALA A 119 39.22 6.77 42.07
CA ALA A 119 38.24 5.83 42.59
C ALA A 119 37.81 4.79 41.52
N CYS A 120 37.57 5.23 40.27
CA CYS A 120 37.28 4.32 39.16
C CYS A 120 38.45 3.37 38.86
N GLN A 121 39.70 3.87 38.88
CA GLN A 121 40.90 3.07 38.66
C GLN A 121 41.14 2.04 39.77
N GLN A 122 40.94 2.43 41.03
CA GLN A 122 41.04 1.54 42.19
C GLN A 122 40.02 0.41 42.12
N LEU A 123 38.80 0.70 41.66
CA LEU A 123 37.76 -0.32 41.48
C LEU A 123 38.17 -1.35 40.40
N ALA A 124 38.71 -0.88 39.26
CA ALA A 124 39.21 -1.77 38.21
C ALA A 124 40.39 -2.64 38.68
N GLN A 125 41.32 -2.05 39.46
CA GLN A 125 42.44 -2.77 40.06
C GLN A 125 41.96 -3.83 41.06
N LYS A 126 41.01 -3.48 41.94
CA LYS A 126 40.42 -4.41 42.91
C LYS A 126 39.80 -5.62 42.21
N LEU A 127 38.99 -5.40 41.17
CA LEU A 127 38.36 -6.49 40.40
C LEU A 127 39.38 -7.37 39.67
N THR A 128 40.50 -6.78 39.22
CA THR A 128 41.58 -7.51 38.55
C THR A 128 42.39 -8.35 39.54
N VAL A 129 42.63 -7.83 40.74
CA VAL A 129 43.25 -8.57 41.86
C VAL A 129 42.33 -9.73 42.30
N GLU A 130 41.02 -9.49 42.46
CA GLU A 130 40.05 -10.54 42.78
C GLU A 130 40.04 -11.67 41.71
N LEU A 131 40.07 -11.31 40.43
CA LEU A 131 40.15 -12.27 39.32
C LEU A 131 41.46 -13.07 39.37
N SER A 132 42.59 -12.40 39.58
CA SER A 132 43.91 -13.02 39.67
C SER A 132 44.01 -13.96 40.88
N GLU A 133 43.53 -13.54 42.05
CA GLU A 133 43.51 -14.36 43.27
C GLU A 133 42.67 -15.63 43.09
N ALA A 134 41.50 -15.53 42.44
CA ALA A 134 40.67 -16.69 42.15
C ALA A 134 41.31 -17.65 41.13
N MET A 135 42.05 -17.13 40.14
CA MET A 135 42.77 -17.94 39.14
C MET A 135 44.02 -18.62 39.71
N THR A 136 44.68 -17.99 40.69
CA THR A 136 45.95 -18.48 41.26
C THR A 136 45.74 -19.44 42.44
N ASN A 137 44.56 -19.42 43.06
CA ASN A 137 44.21 -20.31 44.19
C ASN A 137 43.12 -21.34 43.80
N PRO A 138 43.49 -22.62 43.58
CA PRO A 138 42.56 -23.68 43.18
C PRO A 138 41.41 -23.92 44.17
N GLU A 139 41.63 -23.71 45.47
CA GLU A 139 40.60 -23.91 46.50
C GLU A 139 39.56 -22.79 46.49
N ARG A 140 39.99 -21.55 46.21
CA ARG A 140 39.08 -20.41 46.14
C ARG A 140 38.17 -20.44 44.92
N MET A 141 38.66 -20.97 43.80
CA MET A 141 37.82 -21.21 42.62
C MET A 141 36.77 -22.31 42.89
N LYS A 142 37.14 -23.36 43.65
CA LYS A 142 36.19 -24.40 44.08
C LYS A 142 35.12 -23.84 45.01
N GLU A 143 35.48 -22.96 45.95
CA GLU A 143 34.50 -22.26 46.83
C GLU A 143 33.51 -21.43 46.03
N ILE A 144 33.98 -20.64 45.04
CA ILE A 144 33.12 -19.82 44.17
C ILE A 144 32.18 -20.71 43.33
N ILE A 145 32.69 -21.84 42.82
CA ILE A 145 31.87 -22.80 42.05
C ILE A 145 30.84 -23.46 42.98
N ALA A 146 31.22 -23.79 44.22
CA ALA A 146 30.33 -24.37 45.24
C ALA A 146 29.21 -23.40 45.64
N GLU A 147 29.53 -22.13 45.96
CA GLU A 147 28.53 -21.09 46.28
C GLU A 147 27.53 -20.90 45.13
N ARG A 148 27.99 -20.98 43.88
CA ARG A 148 27.13 -20.78 42.70
C ARG A 148 26.27 -22.01 42.40
N LEU A 149 26.80 -23.21 42.63
CA LEU A 149 26.03 -24.47 42.61
C LEU A 149 24.97 -24.50 43.71
N GLU A 150 25.28 -24.02 44.92
CA GLU A 150 24.32 -23.91 46.02
C GLU A 150 23.21 -22.89 45.70
N LYS A 151 23.53 -21.74 45.09
CA LYS A 151 22.53 -20.76 44.62
C LYS A 151 21.63 -21.32 43.51
N GLU A 152 22.18 -22.03 42.52
CA GLU A 152 21.38 -22.71 41.50
C GLU A 152 20.49 -23.82 42.07
N GLN A 153 20.97 -24.52 43.11
CA GLN A 153 20.21 -25.57 43.81
C GLN A 153 19.09 -25.00 44.68
N THR A 154 19.28 -23.82 45.27
CA THR A 154 18.22 -23.16 46.06
C THR A 154 17.12 -22.56 45.18
N GLU A 155 17.45 -22.08 43.98
CA GLU A 155 16.46 -21.59 42.99
C GLU A 155 15.64 -22.72 42.33
N LYS A 156 16.14 -23.97 42.32
CA LYS A 156 15.44 -25.15 41.78
C LYS A 156 15.02 -26.13 42.89
N SER A 157 14.05 -25.73 43.70
CA SER A 157 13.46 -26.63 44.69
C SER A 157 12.37 -27.52 44.07
N GLU A 158 12.69 -28.80 43.81
CA GLU A 158 11.89 -30.00 44.13
C GLU A 158 12.45 -31.28 43.45
N ASN A 159 13.41 -31.95 44.09
CA ASN A 159 13.33 -33.37 44.51
C ASN A 159 14.71 -33.94 44.88
N LYS A 160 14.71 -34.71 45.97
CA LYS A 160 15.88 -35.32 46.60
C LYS A 160 16.49 -36.44 45.75
N LEU A 161 17.82 -36.49 45.68
CA LEU A 161 18.57 -37.71 46.01
C LEU A 161 19.99 -37.35 46.49
N ASN A 162 20.28 -37.66 47.75
CA ASN A 162 21.65 -37.67 48.26
C ASN A 162 22.39 -38.86 47.64
N THR A 163 23.33 -38.61 46.73
CA THR A 163 24.39 -39.56 46.39
C THR A 163 25.73 -38.96 46.80
N LEU A 164 26.44 -39.70 47.66
CA LEU A 164 27.70 -39.31 48.30
C LEU A 164 28.84 -39.04 47.28
N PRO A 165 29.80 -38.14 47.57
CA PRO A 165 30.92 -37.83 46.67
C PRO A 165 31.94 -38.98 46.48
N ALA A 166 31.86 -40.02 47.32
CA ALA A 166 32.91 -41.03 47.44
C ALA A 166 33.00 -42.04 46.28
N THR A 167 31.97 -42.16 45.43
CA THR A 167 32.02 -43.04 44.24
C THR A 167 32.43 -42.32 42.96
N ILE A 168 32.37 -40.98 42.91
CA ILE A 168 32.69 -40.19 41.71
C ILE A 168 34.22 -40.09 41.50
N ASP A 169 35.01 -40.02 42.58
CA ASP A 169 36.49 -39.97 42.52
C ASP A 169 37.15 -41.25 41.99
N GLN A 170 36.46 -42.40 42.08
CA GLN A 170 36.94 -43.66 41.50
C GLN A 170 36.80 -43.70 39.97
N TYR A 171 35.78 -43.03 39.40
CA TYR A 171 35.53 -43.02 37.96
C TYR A 171 36.16 -41.83 37.24
N THR A 172 36.41 -40.69 37.89
CA THR A 172 37.17 -39.54 37.32
C THR A 172 38.64 -39.89 37.05
N ASN A 173 39.26 -40.70 37.91
CA ASN A 173 40.63 -41.21 37.69
C ASN A 173 40.70 -42.27 36.57
N LEU A 174 39.60 -43.00 36.31
CA LEU A 174 39.50 -43.97 35.20
C LEU A 174 39.24 -43.27 33.86
N ALA A 175 38.49 -42.16 33.85
CA ALA A 175 38.11 -41.42 32.64
C ALA A 175 39.21 -40.49 32.08
N THR A 176 40.23 -40.15 32.88
CA THR A 176 41.30 -39.21 32.49
C THR A 176 42.65 -39.88 32.19
N GLY A 177 42.76 -41.20 32.34
CA GLY A 177 43.97 -42.00 32.04
C GLY A 177 44.03 -42.59 30.62
N PRO A 178 45.19 -43.11 30.18
CA PRO A 178 45.33 -43.77 28.86
C PRO A 178 44.43 -45.00 28.75
N LEU A 179 43.84 -45.22 27.57
CA LEU A 179 42.83 -46.26 27.27
C LEU A 179 43.23 -47.69 27.70
N GLU A 180 44.54 -47.97 27.80
CA GLU A 180 45.10 -49.25 28.26
C GLU A 180 44.73 -49.62 29.72
N ASN A 181 44.51 -48.65 30.61
CA ASN A 181 44.16 -48.92 32.01
C ASN A 181 42.67 -49.24 32.22
N ALA A 182 41.79 -48.82 31.30
CA ALA A 182 40.36 -49.13 31.38
C ALA A 182 40.03 -50.55 30.90
N LEU A 183 40.90 -51.17 30.08
CA LEU A 183 40.67 -52.50 29.49
C LEU A 183 41.04 -53.67 30.41
N THR A 184 41.80 -53.43 31.48
CA THR A 184 42.27 -54.47 32.42
C THR A 184 41.34 -54.69 33.62
N SER A 185 40.47 -53.71 33.94
CA SER A 185 39.36 -53.88 34.88
C SER A 185 38.06 -54.04 34.07
N GLY A 186 37.48 -55.25 34.05
CA GLY A 186 36.29 -55.56 33.23
C GLY A 186 35.21 -54.48 33.27
N VAL A 187 35.07 -53.74 32.17
CA VAL A 187 34.08 -52.66 32.03
C VAL A 187 32.70 -53.27 31.94
N ASN A 188 31.85 -52.93 32.91
CA ASN A 188 30.43 -53.27 32.97
C ASN A 188 29.56 -52.03 32.65
N GLU A 189 28.28 -52.22 32.33
CA GLU A 189 27.38 -51.12 31.92
C GLU A 189 27.26 -50.00 32.98
N GLU A 190 27.44 -50.33 34.26
CA GLU A 190 27.49 -49.37 35.37
C GLU A 190 28.74 -48.47 35.36
N SER A 191 29.91 -48.97 34.96
CA SER A 191 31.13 -48.16 34.94
C SER A 191 31.17 -47.16 33.78
N ILE A 192 30.53 -47.46 32.64
CA ILE A 192 30.34 -46.50 31.54
C ILE A 192 29.37 -45.38 31.96
N LYS A 193 28.28 -45.71 32.66
CA LYS A 193 27.37 -44.70 33.24
C LYS A 193 28.09 -43.79 34.24
N GLY A 194 28.90 -44.37 35.14
CA GLY A 194 29.71 -43.61 36.09
C GLY A 194 30.72 -42.67 35.42
N MET A 195 31.36 -43.09 34.32
CA MET A 195 32.26 -42.23 33.54
C MET A 195 31.52 -41.12 32.78
N MET A 196 30.32 -41.39 32.22
CA MET A 196 29.50 -40.34 31.58
C MET A 196 28.98 -39.31 32.59
N GLU A 197 28.58 -39.72 33.80
CA GLU A 197 28.16 -38.81 34.86
C GLU A 197 29.33 -37.96 35.37
N ALA A 198 30.52 -38.55 35.53
CA ALA A 198 31.75 -37.82 35.87
C ALA A 198 32.13 -36.79 34.79
N ALA A 199 32.04 -37.14 33.51
CA ALA A 199 32.32 -36.23 32.39
C ALA A 199 31.27 -35.09 32.30
N ARG A 200 29.98 -35.39 32.51
CA ARG A 200 28.91 -34.36 32.57
C ARG A 200 29.09 -33.42 33.76
N HIS A 201 29.49 -33.94 34.91
CA HIS A 201 29.81 -33.15 36.09
C HIS A 201 31.02 -32.23 35.84
N GLY A 202 32.10 -32.77 35.26
CA GLY A 202 33.28 -31.99 34.85
C GLY A 202 32.95 -30.90 33.82
N HIS A 203 32.09 -31.18 32.84
CA HIS A 203 31.63 -30.19 31.87
C HIS A 203 30.81 -29.07 32.52
N LYS A 204 29.89 -29.40 33.45
CA LYS A 204 29.09 -28.41 34.18
C LYS A 204 29.97 -27.47 35.02
N LEU A 205 30.98 -28.01 35.71
CA LEU A 205 31.94 -27.21 36.48
C LEU A 205 32.73 -26.25 35.57
N ALA A 206 33.16 -26.72 34.39
CA ALA A 206 33.89 -25.89 33.42
C ALA A 206 33.02 -24.77 32.83
N VAL A 207 31.72 -25.01 32.59
CA VAL A 207 30.77 -23.98 32.12
C VAL A 207 30.57 -22.90 33.18
N ILE A 208 30.32 -23.27 34.44
CA ILE A 208 30.15 -22.31 35.56
C ILE A 208 31.41 -21.47 35.76
N GLN A 209 32.58 -22.10 35.66
CA GLN A 209 33.87 -21.39 35.73
C GLN A 209 34.04 -20.39 34.57
N SER A 210 33.70 -20.80 33.34
CA SER A 210 33.74 -19.94 32.15
C SER A 210 32.80 -18.74 32.28
N GLU A 211 31.54 -18.96 32.72
CA GLU A 211 30.54 -17.90 32.91
C GLU A 211 30.94 -16.90 34.00
N TRP A 212 31.54 -17.37 35.10
CA TRP A 212 32.06 -16.49 36.15
C TRP A 212 33.23 -15.63 35.63
N LEU A 213 34.18 -16.24 34.90
CA LEU A 213 35.30 -15.52 34.29
C LEU A 213 34.82 -14.47 33.29
N GLN A 214 33.85 -14.81 32.42
CA GLN A 214 33.24 -13.87 31.49
C GLN A 214 32.51 -12.73 32.22
N GLY A 215 31.74 -13.05 33.27
CA GLY A 215 31.06 -12.06 34.11
C GLY A 215 32.03 -11.07 34.77
N LYS A 216 33.11 -11.56 35.36
CA LYS A 216 34.15 -10.72 35.98
C LYS A 216 34.92 -9.89 34.97
N ASN A 217 35.24 -10.45 33.80
CA ASN A 217 35.87 -9.69 32.73
C ASN A 217 34.97 -8.55 32.21
N ASN A 218 33.65 -8.77 32.17
CA ASN A 218 32.67 -7.72 31.84
C ASN A 218 32.60 -6.63 32.92
N GLU A 219 32.66 -6.98 34.20
CA GLU A 219 32.73 -6.01 35.32
C GLU A 219 33.99 -5.13 35.23
N ILE A 220 35.16 -5.74 34.96
CA ILE A 220 36.42 -5.02 34.74
C ILE A 220 36.31 -4.06 33.55
N THR A 221 35.75 -4.55 32.43
CA THR A 221 35.55 -3.74 31.22
C THR A 221 34.68 -2.51 31.50
N ARG A 222 33.57 -2.67 32.25
CA ARG A 222 32.71 -1.54 32.65
C ARG A 222 33.43 -0.55 33.56
N ALA A 223 34.22 -1.03 34.53
CA ALA A 223 35.00 -0.18 35.42
C ALA A 223 36.05 0.66 34.67
N VAL A 224 36.71 0.08 33.68
CA VAL A 224 37.67 0.78 32.81
C VAL A 224 36.97 1.80 31.91
N GLN A 225 35.83 1.44 31.32
CA GLN A 225 35.04 2.35 30.47
C GLN A 225 34.48 3.56 31.24
N ALA A 226 34.26 3.45 32.54
CA ALA A 226 33.77 4.55 33.38
C ALA A 226 34.72 5.75 33.46
N VAL A 227 36.00 5.59 33.09
CA VAL A 227 36.99 6.69 33.07
C VAL A 227 36.88 7.57 31.81
N VAL A 228 36.40 7.02 30.69
CA VAL A 228 36.37 7.71 29.38
C VAL A 228 35.60 9.04 29.41
N PRO A 229 34.41 9.15 30.02
CA PRO A 229 33.66 10.41 30.07
C PRO A 229 34.40 11.56 30.78
N TYR A 230 35.26 11.25 31.76
CA TYR A 230 36.04 12.27 32.49
C TYR A 230 37.12 12.89 31.59
N TYR A 231 37.79 12.08 30.76
CA TYR A 231 38.73 12.61 29.77
C TYR A 231 38.04 13.40 28.66
N GLN A 232 36.83 12.99 28.25
CA GLN A 232 36.02 13.76 27.31
C GLN A 232 35.60 15.13 27.88
N GLU A 233 35.28 15.21 29.17
CA GLU A 233 35.02 16.48 29.85
C GLU A 233 36.26 17.39 29.87
N MET A 234 37.47 16.84 30.11
CA MET A 234 38.71 17.63 30.04
C MET A 234 38.92 18.27 28.66
N ALA A 235 38.65 17.52 27.58
CA ALA A 235 38.72 18.05 26.22
C ALA A 235 37.64 19.13 25.98
N ALA A 236 36.42 18.90 26.48
CA ALA A 236 35.33 19.87 26.41
C ALA A 236 35.65 21.18 27.16
N ALA A 237 36.29 21.11 28.33
CA ALA A 237 36.69 22.29 29.11
C ALA A 237 37.69 23.18 28.36
N GLN A 238 38.65 22.57 27.65
CA GLN A 238 39.59 23.29 26.79
C GLN A 238 38.86 23.97 25.62
N LEU A 239 37.94 23.27 24.94
CA LEU A 239 37.16 23.84 23.84
C LEU A 239 36.25 24.99 24.31
N ALA A 240 35.63 24.86 25.47
CA ALA A 240 34.77 25.88 26.08
C ALA A 240 35.55 27.17 26.39
N ALA A 241 36.81 27.07 26.83
CA ALA A 241 37.67 28.22 27.08
C ALA A 241 37.99 29.05 25.81
N PHE A 242 37.89 28.44 24.61
CA PHE A 242 38.13 29.11 23.33
C PHE A 242 36.86 29.51 22.57
N GLU A 243 35.66 29.24 23.11
CA GLU A 243 34.40 29.46 22.39
C GLU A 243 34.18 30.93 21.99
N GLU A 244 34.43 31.87 22.91
CA GLU A 244 34.23 33.32 22.68
C GLU A 244 35.14 33.85 21.56
N SER A 245 36.41 33.42 21.53
CA SER A 245 37.35 33.77 20.45
C SER A 245 36.88 33.24 19.10
N ARG A 246 36.33 32.02 19.09
CA ARG A 246 35.80 31.37 17.88
C ARG A 246 34.54 32.07 17.36
N GLU A 247 33.59 32.43 18.23
CA GLU A 247 32.37 33.15 17.86
C GLU A 247 32.69 34.54 17.28
N ASN A 248 33.67 35.24 17.84
CA ASN A 248 34.14 36.52 17.30
C ASN A 248 34.75 36.39 15.89
N VAL A 249 35.60 35.38 15.68
CA VAL A 249 36.17 35.10 14.35
C VAL A 249 35.06 34.70 13.35
N GLU A 250 34.09 33.88 13.77
CA GLU A 250 32.97 33.49 12.93
C GLU A 250 32.10 34.68 12.52
N SER A 251 31.83 35.61 13.44
CA SER A 251 31.12 36.86 13.16
C SER A 251 31.87 37.75 12.16
N LEU A 252 33.19 37.89 12.32
CA LEU A 252 34.04 38.61 11.36
C LEU A 252 34.01 37.95 9.97
N MET A 253 34.12 36.63 9.90
CA MET A 253 34.03 35.88 8.63
C MET A 253 32.65 36.04 7.97
N LYS A 254 31.56 36.04 8.74
CA LYS A 254 30.20 36.32 8.23
C LYS A 254 30.08 37.74 7.67
N GLY A 255 30.72 38.72 8.31
CA GLY A 255 30.82 40.10 7.84
C GLY A 255 31.59 40.21 6.52
N ILE A 256 32.77 39.58 6.44
CA ILE A 256 33.60 39.54 5.22
C ILE A 256 32.82 38.88 4.07
N ALA A 257 32.15 37.74 4.30
CA ALA A 257 31.34 37.09 3.29
C ALA A 257 30.20 37.98 2.75
N SER A 258 29.66 38.87 3.59
CA SER A 258 28.62 39.82 3.17
C SER A 258 29.21 40.98 2.34
N LEU A 259 30.46 41.39 2.62
CA LEU A 259 31.18 42.36 1.79
C LEU A 259 31.62 41.77 0.44
N ASP A 260 32.05 40.51 0.42
CA ASP A 260 32.40 39.79 -0.81
C ASP A 260 31.21 39.75 -1.80
N LEU A 261 29.98 39.54 -1.30
CA LEU A 261 28.74 39.68 -2.08
C LEU A 261 28.54 41.09 -2.66
N PHE A 262 28.78 42.12 -1.85
CA PHE A 262 28.64 43.52 -2.27
C PHE A 262 29.64 43.93 -3.34
N ILE A 263 30.83 43.32 -3.36
CA ILE A 263 31.85 43.56 -4.39
C ILE A 263 31.62 42.65 -5.60
N GLY A 264 30.82 41.59 -5.46
CA GLY A 264 30.48 40.66 -6.54
C GLY A 264 31.49 39.55 -6.73
N LYS A 265 32.31 39.26 -5.71
CA LYS A 265 33.29 38.17 -5.76
C LYS A 265 32.56 36.84 -5.92
N ASP A 266 32.95 36.08 -6.93
CA ASP A 266 32.36 34.79 -7.33
C ASP A 266 30.85 34.86 -7.69
N VAL A 267 30.31 36.06 -7.94
CA VAL A 267 28.95 36.25 -8.47
C VAL A 267 29.00 36.24 -9.99
N VAL A 268 28.22 35.37 -10.62
CA VAL A 268 28.17 35.23 -12.09
C VAL A 268 26.86 35.81 -12.61
N VAL A 269 26.95 36.71 -13.58
CA VAL A 269 25.79 37.33 -14.26
C VAL A 269 25.77 36.88 -15.72
N ASN A 270 24.77 36.09 -16.09
CA ASN A 270 24.53 35.63 -17.44
C ASN A 270 23.41 36.46 -18.08
N THR A 271 23.65 37.00 -19.28
CA THR A 271 22.61 37.74 -20.03
C THR A 271 21.85 36.79 -20.93
N ILE A 272 20.53 36.65 -20.72
CA ILE A 272 19.65 35.77 -21.51
C ILE A 272 19.07 36.53 -22.70
N ILE A 273 18.52 37.73 -22.44
CA ILE A 273 17.92 38.61 -23.45
C ILE A 273 18.47 40.02 -23.26
N LYS A 274 18.80 40.68 -24.37
CA LYS A 274 19.23 42.09 -24.39
C LYS A 274 18.27 42.92 -25.25
N GLY A 275 17.76 44.02 -24.70
CA GLY A 275 16.81 44.91 -25.33
C GLY A 275 16.71 46.26 -24.61
N ASN A 276 15.58 46.93 -24.74
CA ASN A 276 15.35 48.24 -24.11
C ASN A 276 15.10 48.11 -22.61
N SER A 277 15.68 49.04 -21.83
CA SER A 277 15.46 49.16 -20.39
C SER A 277 14.02 49.60 -20.09
N ALA A 278 13.50 49.25 -18.90
CA ALA A 278 12.18 49.69 -18.50
C ALA A 278 12.13 51.21 -18.26
N PRO A 279 10.98 51.87 -18.47
CA PRO A 279 10.77 53.28 -18.11
C PRO A 279 11.20 53.61 -16.67
N SER A 280 11.71 54.82 -16.44
CA SER A 280 12.33 55.18 -15.15
C SER A 280 11.35 55.38 -14.00
N ASP A 281 10.07 55.53 -14.31
CA ASP A 281 8.97 55.64 -13.35
C ASP A 281 8.54 54.29 -12.77
N ILE A 282 8.94 53.17 -13.37
CA ILE A 282 8.62 51.83 -12.89
C ILE A 282 9.52 51.46 -11.69
N PRO A 283 8.97 51.19 -10.49
CA PRO A 283 9.77 50.79 -9.34
C PRO A 283 10.33 49.37 -9.47
N LEU A 284 11.39 49.07 -8.71
CA LEU A 284 11.96 47.73 -8.64
C LEU A 284 11.06 46.79 -7.81
N THR A 285 10.57 45.73 -8.43
CA THR A 285 9.67 44.77 -7.75
C THR A 285 10.41 43.51 -7.29
N PHE A 286 10.24 43.11 -6.04
CA PHE A 286 10.72 41.83 -5.52
C PHE A 286 9.54 40.86 -5.36
N VAL A 287 9.67 39.64 -5.90
CA VAL A 287 8.65 38.59 -5.82
C VAL A 287 9.07 37.58 -4.74
N GLN A 288 8.19 37.28 -3.78
CA GLN A 288 8.50 36.45 -2.63
C GLN A 288 8.75 35.00 -3.02
N LYS A 289 7.87 34.43 -3.84
CA LYS A 289 7.82 33.00 -4.12
C LYS A 289 9.00 32.56 -5.00
N LYS A 290 9.62 31.44 -4.60
CA LYS A 290 10.54 30.71 -5.48
C LYS A 290 9.78 30.01 -6.60
N LEU A 291 10.18 30.29 -7.83
CA LEU A 291 9.67 29.61 -9.02
C LEU A 291 10.56 28.42 -9.41
N LEU A 292 9.99 27.49 -10.17
CA LEU A 292 10.66 26.27 -10.61
C LEU A 292 10.69 26.27 -12.15
N MET A 293 11.86 26.09 -12.75
CA MET A 293 12.03 26.17 -14.21
C MET A 293 11.15 25.14 -14.94
N ASP A 294 11.12 23.90 -14.47
CA ASP A 294 10.32 22.84 -15.09
C ASP A 294 8.81 23.13 -15.02
N GLU A 295 8.31 23.58 -13.87
CA GLU A 295 6.89 23.95 -13.70
C GLU A 295 6.46 25.13 -14.60
N GLU A 296 7.32 26.14 -14.78
CA GLU A 296 7.05 27.27 -15.67
C GLU A 296 7.14 26.89 -17.16
N LEU A 297 8.11 26.06 -17.50
CA LEU A 297 8.38 25.64 -18.87
C LEU A 297 7.37 24.60 -19.40
N ALA A 298 6.80 23.75 -18.53
CA ALA A 298 5.84 22.70 -18.90
C ALA A 298 4.58 23.21 -19.63
N VAL A 299 4.18 24.46 -19.37
CA VAL A 299 3.05 25.10 -20.06
C VAL A 299 3.32 25.21 -21.57
N TYR A 300 4.57 25.51 -21.96
CA TYR A 300 4.95 25.78 -23.34
C TYR A 300 5.58 24.56 -24.01
N LEU A 301 6.46 23.83 -23.31
CA LEU A 301 7.19 22.69 -23.86
C LEU A 301 6.77 21.36 -23.21
N ASP A 302 6.86 20.28 -23.98
CA ASP A 302 6.66 18.93 -23.47
C ASP A 302 7.93 18.47 -22.73
N LEU A 303 7.92 18.61 -21.41
CA LEU A 303 9.00 18.14 -20.55
C LEU A 303 8.82 16.66 -20.21
N GLY A 304 9.93 15.93 -20.12
CA GLY A 304 9.97 14.56 -19.64
C GLY A 304 10.61 14.46 -18.25
N ASP A 305 10.53 13.27 -17.65
CA ASP A 305 10.96 13.01 -16.28
C ASP A 305 12.44 13.34 -16.01
N TRP A 306 13.27 13.25 -17.06
CA TRP A 306 14.71 13.50 -17.08
C TRP A 306 15.10 14.97 -17.24
N PHE A 307 14.20 15.93 -17.03
CA PHE A 307 14.55 17.34 -17.03
C PHE A 307 15.30 17.71 -15.74
N ASP A 308 16.51 18.24 -15.88
CA ASP A 308 17.41 18.61 -14.78
C ASP A 308 18.29 19.82 -15.12
N PHE A 309 19.18 20.21 -14.20
CA PHE A 309 20.05 21.39 -14.34
C PHE A 309 20.92 21.37 -15.60
N THR A 310 21.23 20.20 -16.16
CA THR A 310 22.04 20.10 -17.39
C THR A 310 21.31 20.63 -18.62
N LYS A 311 19.99 20.80 -18.55
CA LYS A 311 19.12 21.28 -19.62
C LYS A 311 18.65 22.71 -19.43
N ALA A 312 19.31 23.49 -18.56
CA ALA A 312 18.99 24.89 -18.31
C ALA A 312 18.94 25.72 -19.60
N ASP A 313 19.79 25.45 -20.59
CA ASP A 313 19.81 26.13 -21.90
C ASP A 313 18.47 26.06 -22.65
N LEU A 314 17.66 25.02 -22.43
CA LEU A 314 16.33 24.90 -23.04
C LEU A 314 15.38 25.99 -22.52
N PHE A 315 15.53 26.38 -21.26
CA PHE A 315 14.74 27.45 -20.66
C PHE A 315 15.11 28.81 -21.24
N ASP A 316 16.40 29.08 -21.40
CA ASP A 316 16.90 30.33 -22.01
C ASP A 316 16.38 30.49 -23.45
N GLN A 317 16.43 29.41 -24.24
CA GLN A 317 15.85 29.39 -25.59
C GLN A 317 14.33 29.57 -25.58
N ALA A 318 13.63 29.04 -24.57
CA ALA A 318 12.19 29.17 -24.46
C ALA A 318 11.77 30.60 -24.11
N LEU A 319 12.50 31.28 -23.22
CA LEU A 319 12.30 32.70 -22.91
C LEU A 319 12.43 33.57 -24.16
N GLN A 320 13.38 33.26 -25.05
CA GLN A 320 13.56 34.00 -26.31
C GLN A 320 12.45 33.73 -27.34
N LYS A 321 11.87 32.53 -27.36
CA LYS A 321 10.86 32.11 -28.36
C LYS A 321 9.42 32.43 -27.96
N HIS A 322 9.13 32.51 -26.66
CA HIS A 322 7.76 32.59 -26.14
C HIS A 322 7.57 33.82 -25.24
N PRO A 323 7.11 34.97 -25.78
CA PRO A 323 6.85 36.17 -24.98
C PRO A 323 5.86 35.94 -23.82
N GLY A 324 4.86 35.07 -24.01
CA GLY A 324 3.92 34.70 -22.95
C GLY A 324 4.59 34.03 -21.74
N LEU A 325 5.73 33.36 -21.91
CA LEU A 325 6.49 32.79 -20.79
C LEU A 325 7.13 33.88 -19.93
N ILE A 326 7.57 34.97 -20.57
CA ILE A 326 8.10 36.15 -19.86
C ILE A 326 6.98 36.79 -19.02
N GLU A 327 5.79 36.97 -19.60
CA GLU A 327 4.62 37.51 -18.88
C GLU A 327 4.15 36.59 -17.75
N GLN A 328 4.26 35.27 -17.92
CA GLN A 328 3.94 34.30 -16.88
C GLN A 328 4.91 34.37 -15.69
N ILE A 329 6.21 34.53 -15.96
CA ILE A 329 7.26 34.51 -14.93
C ILE A 329 7.36 35.86 -14.21
N PHE A 330 7.32 36.97 -14.94
CA PHE A 330 7.61 38.30 -14.42
C PHE A 330 6.33 39.16 -14.33
N PRO A 331 5.85 39.48 -13.10
CA PRO A 331 4.64 40.27 -12.92
C PRO A 331 4.75 41.73 -13.40
N THR A 332 5.96 42.29 -13.42
CA THR A 332 6.23 43.68 -13.81
C THR A 332 7.42 43.75 -14.77
N GLN A 333 7.57 44.89 -15.46
CA GLN A 333 8.67 45.11 -16.40
C GLN A 333 10.04 45.30 -15.70
N ARG A 334 10.06 45.59 -14.39
CA ARG A 334 11.28 45.70 -13.59
C ARG A 334 11.12 44.88 -12.31
N CYS A 335 11.69 43.67 -12.30
CA CYS A 335 11.54 42.78 -11.15
C CYS A 335 12.71 41.81 -10.94
N VAL A 336 12.80 41.34 -9.70
CA VAL A 336 13.73 40.32 -9.22
C VAL A 336 12.92 39.19 -8.60
N LEU A 337 13.22 37.97 -9.01
CA LEU A 337 12.63 36.77 -8.44
C LEU A 337 13.68 35.68 -8.27
N VAL A 338 13.29 34.67 -7.50
CA VAL A 338 14.13 33.53 -7.18
C VAL A 338 13.65 32.33 -7.97
N MET A 339 14.58 31.58 -8.58
CA MET A 339 14.25 30.40 -9.36
C MET A 339 15.21 29.25 -9.05
N ALA A 340 14.69 28.02 -9.07
CA ALA A 340 15.47 26.78 -9.06
C ALA A 340 15.06 25.91 -10.25
N VAL A 341 15.86 24.90 -10.59
CA VAL A 341 15.60 24.08 -11.78
C VAL A 341 14.40 23.17 -11.58
N THR A 342 14.46 22.34 -10.54
CA THR A 342 13.38 21.43 -10.17
C THR A 342 13.47 21.08 -8.69
N ARG A 343 12.31 20.83 -8.08
CA ARG A 343 12.21 20.27 -6.73
C ARG A 343 12.00 18.76 -6.73
N ARG A 344 11.81 18.14 -7.90
CA ARG A 344 11.59 16.71 -8.05
C ARG A 344 12.91 15.96 -7.83
N HIS A 345 12.80 14.76 -7.30
CA HIS A 345 13.94 13.84 -7.20
C HIS A 345 14.10 13.11 -8.53
N VAL A 346 15.23 13.28 -9.21
CA VAL A 346 15.53 12.60 -10.47
C VAL A 346 16.36 11.35 -10.16
N ASN A 347 15.93 10.19 -10.64
CA ASN A 347 16.62 8.93 -10.35
C ASN A 347 17.84 8.73 -11.26
N TYR A 348 19.02 9.15 -10.77
CA TYR A 348 20.30 9.00 -11.47
C TYR A 348 20.98 7.62 -11.30
N GLN A 349 20.27 6.63 -10.76
CA GLN A 349 20.75 5.26 -10.44
C GLN A 349 21.80 5.18 -9.31
N ASP A 350 22.88 5.96 -9.35
CA ASP A 350 23.90 6.01 -8.29
C ASP A 350 23.46 6.95 -7.13
N PRO A 351 23.33 6.47 -5.88
CA PRO A 351 22.90 7.30 -4.75
C PRO A 351 23.79 8.52 -4.46
N TRP A 352 25.11 8.41 -4.66
CA TRP A 352 26.04 9.50 -4.37
C TRP A 352 26.01 10.58 -5.45
N GLU A 353 26.06 10.18 -6.72
CA GLU A 353 25.87 11.08 -7.85
C GLU A 353 24.47 11.71 -7.82
N ALA A 354 23.44 10.95 -7.44
CA ALA A 354 22.08 11.46 -7.29
C ALA A 354 22.01 12.58 -6.24
N ALA A 355 22.62 12.41 -5.06
CA ALA A 355 22.62 13.44 -4.03
C ALA A 355 23.30 14.75 -4.49
N ALA A 356 24.42 14.65 -5.21
CA ALA A 356 25.12 15.81 -5.74
C ALA A 356 24.32 16.53 -6.85
N LYS A 357 23.70 15.77 -7.76
CA LYS A 357 22.87 16.34 -8.83
C LYS A 357 21.55 16.90 -8.33
N ASP A 358 20.91 16.26 -7.35
CA ASP A 358 19.71 16.79 -6.70
C ASP A 358 20.00 18.09 -5.94
N PHE A 359 21.20 18.21 -5.34
CA PHE A 359 21.64 19.48 -4.78
C PHE A 359 21.70 20.57 -5.84
N GLN A 360 22.29 20.30 -7.01
CA GLN A 360 22.34 21.23 -8.14
C GLN A 360 20.95 21.59 -8.69
N ASN A 361 20.01 20.64 -8.74
CA ASN A 361 18.63 20.90 -9.16
C ASN A 361 17.91 21.89 -8.23
N ARG A 362 18.22 21.83 -6.93
CA ARG A 362 17.64 22.67 -5.89
C ARG A 362 18.39 23.98 -5.68
N CYS A 363 19.60 24.10 -6.23
CA CYS A 363 20.38 25.33 -6.23
C CYS A 363 19.56 26.47 -6.82
N VAL A 364 19.49 27.54 -6.06
CA VAL A 364 18.71 28.73 -6.37
C VAL A 364 19.58 29.78 -7.03
N PHE A 365 19.02 30.46 -8.03
CA PHE A 365 19.59 31.65 -8.66
C PHE A 365 18.53 32.78 -8.74
N LEU A 366 19.00 34.02 -8.94
CA LEU A 366 18.11 35.15 -9.18
C LEU A 366 17.85 35.31 -10.68
N LEU A 367 16.60 35.59 -11.02
CA LEU A 367 16.22 36.00 -12.35
C LEU A 367 15.78 37.47 -12.30
N VAL A 368 16.41 38.30 -13.11
CA VAL A 368 16.25 39.76 -13.10
C VAL A 368 15.74 40.23 -14.44
N ARG A 369 14.70 41.07 -14.42
CA ARG A 369 14.14 41.73 -15.60
C ARG A 369 14.27 43.24 -15.49
N ASP A 370 14.74 43.88 -16.56
CA ASP A 370 14.69 45.34 -16.78
C ASP A 370 14.21 45.64 -18.20
N GLY A 371 12.91 45.84 -18.34
CA GLY A 371 12.22 46.03 -19.61
C GLY A 371 12.23 44.74 -20.43
N GLU A 372 12.97 44.78 -21.54
CA GLU A 372 13.24 43.63 -22.41
C GLU A 372 14.53 42.88 -22.01
N ASN A 373 15.35 43.46 -21.12
CA ASN A 373 16.56 42.80 -20.65
C ASN A 373 16.24 41.74 -19.59
N ILE A 374 16.82 40.55 -19.73
CA ILE A 374 16.69 39.45 -18.77
C ILE A 374 18.07 38.89 -18.44
N TYR A 375 18.34 38.77 -17.14
CA TYR A 375 19.61 38.30 -16.60
C TYR A 375 19.38 37.18 -15.59
N GLN A 376 20.29 36.21 -15.59
CA GLN A 376 20.41 35.19 -14.54
C GLN A 376 21.62 35.51 -13.67
N VAL A 377 21.43 35.53 -12.36
CA VAL A 377 22.50 35.84 -11.39
C VAL A 377 22.67 34.70 -10.41
N CYS A 378 23.86 34.10 -10.40
CA CYS A 378 24.23 33.03 -9.49
C CYS A 378 25.17 33.58 -8.41
N SER A 379 24.91 33.24 -7.14
CA SER A 379 25.75 33.65 -6.01
C SER A 379 26.41 32.43 -5.36
N PRO A 380 27.64 32.56 -4.84
CA PRO A 380 28.40 31.46 -4.23
C PRO A 380 27.96 31.14 -2.80
N VAL A 381 27.05 31.93 -2.22
CA VAL A 381 26.71 31.83 -0.79
C VAL A 381 25.72 30.70 -0.56
N GLU A 382 26.13 29.70 0.23
CA GLU A 382 25.34 28.50 0.54
C GLU A 382 23.91 28.81 1.01
N SER A 383 23.74 29.86 1.83
CA SER A 383 22.39 30.23 2.29
C SER A 383 21.46 30.62 1.14
N HIS A 384 21.99 31.23 0.06
CA HIS A 384 21.18 31.55 -1.11
C HIS A 384 20.83 30.32 -1.93
N LEU A 385 21.73 29.33 -2.03
CA LEU A 385 21.55 28.12 -2.85
C LEU A 385 20.34 27.28 -2.41
N GLY A 386 19.92 27.35 -1.14
CA GLY A 386 18.79 26.59 -0.61
C GLY A 386 17.55 27.42 -0.25
N ALA A 387 17.49 28.70 -0.63
CA ALA A 387 16.42 29.61 -0.19
C ALA A 387 15.03 29.12 -0.60
N HIS A 388 14.05 29.23 0.30
CA HIS A 388 12.65 28.88 0.03
C HIS A 388 11.87 30.04 -0.60
N THR A 389 12.19 31.27 -0.23
CA THR A 389 11.61 32.54 -0.71
C THR A 389 12.72 33.59 -0.88
N LEU A 390 12.43 34.69 -1.58
CA LEU A 390 13.37 35.80 -1.76
C LEU A 390 13.49 36.70 -0.51
N PHE A 391 12.40 36.83 0.22
CA PHE A 391 12.27 37.58 1.45
C PHE A 391 11.28 36.85 2.38
N PRO A 392 11.35 37.06 3.70
CA PRO A 392 10.66 36.20 4.66
C PRO A 392 9.14 36.29 4.55
N GLU A 393 8.46 35.19 4.89
CA GLU A 393 7.00 35.19 5.09
C GLU A 393 6.65 35.82 6.43
N ARG A 394 5.42 36.37 6.53
CA ARG A 394 5.00 37.15 7.71
C ARG A 394 5.08 36.36 9.03
N ASP A 395 4.75 35.07 9.00
CA ASP A 395 4.79 34.21 10.19
C ASP A 395 6.14 33.49 10.36
N GLU A 396 7.05 33.56 9.38
CA GLU A 396 8.29 32.76 9.37
C GLU A 396 9.24 33.16 10.51
N GLN A 397 9.33 34.46 10.81
CA GLN A 397 10.15 34.97 11.91
C GLN A 397 9.53 34.69 13.29
N ASP A 398 8.21 34.85 13.42
CA ASP A 398 7.49 34.62 14.67
C ASP A 398 7.35 33.13 15.01
N ALA A 399 7.25 32.27 14.00
CA ALA A 399 7.18 30.82 14.14
C ALA A 399 8.43 30.24 14.82
N LEU A 400 9.59 30.87 14.66
CA LEU A 400 10.83 30.46 15.34
C LEU A 400 10.70 30.55 16.87
N PHE A 401 9.84 31.42 17.39
CA PHE A 401 9.58 31.62 18.82
C PHE A 401 8.33 30.88 19.30
N ARG A 402 7.87 29.84 18.58
CA ARG A 402 6.81 28.93 19.02
C ARG A 402 7.36 27.53 19.38
N GLY A 403 6.86 26.98 20.49
CA GLY A 403 7.09 25.60 20.92
C GLY A 403 6.31 24.59 20.07
N PHE A 404 6.64 23.30 20.18
CA PHE A 404 5.94 22.22 19.47
C PHE A 404 4.46 22.11 19.86
N ASP A 405 4.14 22.53 21.08
CA ASP A 405 2.80 22.65 21.66
C ASP A 405 2.08 23.96 21.29
N GLY A 406 2.72 24.85 20.50
CA GLY A 406 2.19 26.16 20.14
C GLY A 406 2.40 27.25 21.18
N SER A 407 3.07 26.96 22.31
CA SER A 407 3.41 27.96 23.34
C SER A 407 4.41 28.99 22.80
N ARG A 408 4.33 30.24 23.27
CA ARG A 408 5.27 31.30 22.86
C ARG A 408 6.52 31.24 23.74
N ILE A 409 7.68 31.07 23.10
CA ILE A 409 8.99 31.13 23.74
C ILE A 409 9.32 32.60 24.00
N THR A 410 9.51 32.94 25.26
CA THR A 410 9.79 34.28 25.76
C THR A 410 11.23 34.41 26.24
N PHE A 411 11.65 35.63 26.60
CA PHE A 411 12.96 35.87 27.21
C PHE A 411 13.17 35.11 28.53
N ARG A 412 12.11 34.65 29.21
CA ARG A 412 12.27 33.83 30.43
C ARG A 412 12.56 32.37 30.15
N ASP A 413 12.63 31.97 28.88
CA ASP A 413 12.84 30.59 28.49
C ASP A 413 14.28 30.34 28.08
N VAL A 414 14.83 29.23 28.54
CA VAL A 414 16.21 28.83 28.25
C VAL A 414 16.43 28.55 26.76
N ALA A 415 15.37 28.19 26.04
CA ALA A 415 15.39 27.98 24.59
C ALA A 415 15.50 29.29 23.77
N TYR A 416 15.25 30.46 24.38
CA TYR A 416 15.21 31.75 23.70
C TYR A 416 16.51 32.07 22.94
N THR A 417 17.67 31.80 23.53
CA THR A 417 18.97 32.12 22.91
C THR A 417 19.22 31.32 21.63
N ASP A 418 18.76 30.07 21.57
CA ASP A 418 18.90 29.24 20.36
C ASP A 418 17.96 29.72 19.26
N ARG A 419 16.73 30.10 19.61
CA ARG A 419 15.76 30.68 18.67
C ARG A 419 16.20 32.05 18.17
N LEU A 420 16.80 32.88 19.03
CA LEU A 420 17.38 34.17 18.64
C LEU A 420 18.51 33.99 17.63
N ARG A 421 19.42 33.03 17.85
CA ARG A 421 20.48 32.72 16.87
C ARG A 421 19.93 32.23 15.54
N ALA A 422 18.87 31.40 15.57
CA ALA A 422 18.19 30.97 14.35
C ALA A 422 17.56 32.16 13.61
N HIS A 423 16.92 33.06 14.35
CA HIS A 423 16.35 34.31 13.82
C HIS A 423 17.43 35.23 13.23
N GLU A 424 18.56 35.44 13.90
CA GLU A 424 19.69 36.23 13.39
C GLU A 424 20.30 35.62 12.12
N LYS A 425 20.44 34.28 12.07
CA LYS A 425 20.93 33.58 10.88
C LYS A 425 19.98 33.77 9.69
N MET A 426 18.68 33.70 9.94
CA MET A 426 17.63 33.95 8.95
C MET A 426 17.60 35.42 8.49
N ALA A 427 17.69 36.37 9.41
CA ALA A 427 17.76 37.80 9.08
C ALA A 427 19.02 38.13 8.26
N LEU A 428 20.16 37.55 8.61
CA LEU A 428 21.40 37.69 7.84
C LEU A 428 21.27 37.09 6.43
N HIS A 429 20.60 35.94 6.30
CA HIS A 429 20.33 35.31 5.00
C HIS A 429 19.57 36.25 4.05
N TYR A 430 18.44 36.82 4.47
CA TYR A 430 17.67 37.72 3.61
C TYR A 430 18.36 39.09 3.40
N LYS A 431 19.08 39.59 4.41
CA LYS A 431 19.89 40.81 4.26
C LYS A 431 20.97 40.66 3.20
N ARG A 432 21.56 39.46 3.06
CA ARG A 432 22.55 39.16 2.02
C ARG A 432 21.99 39.22 0.60
N PHE A 433 20.71 38.90 0.38
CA PHE A 433 20.06 39.12 -0.92
C PHE A 433 19.94 40.62 -1.25
N LEU A 434 19.59 41.47 -0.28
CA LEU A 434 19.54 42.92 -0.47
C LEU A 434 20.93 43.51 -0.74
N ILE A 435 21.96 43.05 -0.01
CA ILE A 435 23.35 43.46 -0.23
C ILE A 435 23.82 43.06 -1.63
N LEU A 436 23.50 41.84 -2.08
CA LEU A 436 23.78 41.37 -3.43
C LEU A 436 23.11 42.28 -4.47
N CYS A 437 21.81 42.58 -4.32
CA CYS A 437 21.08 43.47 -5.23
C CYS A 437 21.68 44.88 -5.26
N CYS A 438 22.02 45.44 -4.09
CA CYS A 438 22.69 46.75 -4.00
C CYS A 438 24.02 46.76 -4.77
N GLY A 439 24.82 45.70 -4.64
CA GLY A 439 26.07 45.55 -5.39
C GLY A 439 25.84 45.46 -6.91
N LEU A 440 24.84 44.71 -7.35
CA LEU A 440 24.48 44.56 -8.77
C LEU A 440 23.99 45.89 -9.39
N ASP A 441 23.22 46.69 -8.66
CA ASP A 441 22.76 48.00 -9.13
C ASP A 441 23.92 49.01 -9.31
N GLN A 442 24.83 49.06 -8.34
CA GLN A 442 25.92 50.03 -8.33
C GLN A 442 27.01 49.68 -9.35
N ARG A 443 27.38 48.41 -9.47
CA ARG A 443 28.47 47.96 -10.35
C ARG A 443 28.02 47.74 -11.78
N GLU A 444 26.93 46.98 -11.96
CA GLU A 444 26.50 46.47 -13.27
C GLU A 444 25.29 47.23 -13.86
N ARG A 445 24.62 48.08 -13.05
CA ARG A 445 23.38 48.78 -13.43
C ARG A 445 22.29 47.82 -13.94
N LEU A 446 22.21 46.64 -13.34
CA LEU A 446 21.39 45.53 -13.81
C LEU A 446 19.87 45.84 -13.82
N PHE A 447 19.42 46.81 -13.02
CA PHE A 447 18.01 47.18 -12.88
C PHE A 447 17.62 48.45 -13.67
N GLY A 448 18.51 49.00 -14.50
CA GLY A 448 18.26 50.25 -15.21
C GLY A 448 18.18 51.48 -14.29
N GLU A 449 17.61 52.58 -14.78
CA GLU A 449 17.44 53.83 -14.02
C GLU A 449 16.03 53.89 -13.43
N PHE A 450 15.87 53.66 -12.12
CA PHE A 450 14.57 53.70 -11.42
C PHE A 450 14.53 54.68 -10.23
N TYR A 451 15.64 55.35 -9.95
CA TYR A 451 15.78 56.38 -8.93
C TYR A 451 16.87 57.39 -9.31
N ASP A 452 16.80 58.59 -8.74
CA ASP A 452 17.83 59.62 -8.93
C ASP A 452 19.05 59.32 -8.05
N ARG A 453 20.15 58.93 -8.68
CA ARG A 453 21.42 58.56 -8.01
C ARG A 453 22.16 59.75 -7.38
N SER A 454 21.77 60.99 -7.70
CA SER A 454 22.32 62.17 -7.02
C SER A 454 21.83 62.29 -5.57
N SER A 455 20.72 61.61 -5.25
CA SER A 455 20.26 61.45 -3.88
C SER A 455 21.11 60.37 -3.18
N ASN A 456 21.86 60.74 -2.14
CA ASN A 456 22.71 59.85 -1.32
C ASN A 456 21.89 58.85 -0.47
N ILE A 457 20.94 58.14 -1.09
CA ILE A 457 20.04 57.22 -0.40
C ILE A 457 20.63 55.81 -0.42
N ASN A 458 20.69 55.16 0.73
CA ASN A 458 21.20 53.79 0.88
C ASN A 458 20.15 52.78 0.42
N PHE A 459 20.46 51.94 -0.59
CA PHE A 459 19.58 50.88 -1.10
C PHE A 459 19.04 49.95 0.01
N ILE A 460 19.82 49.73 1.07
CA ILE A 460 19.47 48.85 2.20
C ILE A 460 18.55 49.56 3.22
N SER A 461 18.41 50.89 3.16
CA SER A 461 17.54 51.64 4.08
C SER A 461 16.05 51.43 3.77
N MET A 462 15.22 51.52 4.80
CA MET A 462 13.76 51.42 4.66
C MET A 462 13.19 52.55 3.79
N ASP A 463 13.67 53.79 3.98
CA ASP A 463 13.22 54.95 3.19
C ASP A 463 13.41 54.76 1.67
N PHE A 464 14.52 54.13 1.27
CA PHE A 464 14.74 53.78 -0.13
C PHE A 464 13.74 52.74 -0.63
N GLN A 465 13.57 51.67 0.14
CA GLN A 465 12.72 50.54 -0.21
C GLN A 465 11.25 50.94 -0.33
N GLU A 466 10.74 51.75 0.60
CA GLU A 466 9.34 52.23 0.57
C GLU A 466 9.06 53.11 -0.66
N LYS A 467 10.05 53.93 -1.04
CA LYS A 467 9.91 54.89 -2.15
C LYS A 467 10.06 54.24 -3.53
N TYR A 468 11.07 53.38 -3.71
CA TYR A 468 11.49 52.88 -5.03
C TYR A 468 11.33 51.37 -5.24
N CYS A 469 10.98 50.61 -4.19
CA CYS A 469 10.77 49.17 -4.28
C CYS A 469 9.31 48.76 -4.01
N ARG A 470 8.91 47.60 -4.54
CA ARG A 470 7.61 46.97 -4.28
C ARG A 470 7.83 45.50 -3.95
N PHE A 471 7.16 44.99 -2.92
CA PHE A 471 7.28 43.59 -2.49
C PHE A 471 5.95 42.89 -2.74
N ILE A 472 5.97 41.82 -3.55
CA ILE A 472 4.80 40.99 -3.86
C ILE A 472 4.86 39.74 -2.98
N HIS A 473 3.89 39.60 -2.07
CA HIS A 473 3.78 38.51 -1.11
C HIS A 473 2.96 37.32 -1.68
N ASP A 474 3.43 36.73 -2.77
CA ASP A 474 2.72 35.64 -3.47
C ASP A 474 2.97 34.24 -2.89
N ALA A 475 3.85 34.10 -1.89
CA ALA A 475 4.02 32.87 -1.14
C ALA A 475 3.02 32.79 0.04
N ASP A 476 2.92 33.84 0.85
CA ASP A 476 2.03 33.89 2.02
C ASP A 476 0.64 34.50 1.72
N GLY A 477 0.46 35.15 0.56
CA GLY A 477 -0.80 35.72 0.11
C GLY A 477 -1.15 37.08 0.72
N THR A 478 -0.27 37.68 1.52
CA THR A 478 -0.54 38.94 2.23
C THR A 478 -0.77 40.09 1.25
N GLY A 479 -1.90 40.78 1.37
CA GLY A 479 -2.20 41.95 0.53
C GLY A 479 -2.54 41.63 -0.93
N LEU A 480 -2.67 40.35 -1.30
CA LEU A 480 -3.21 39.93 -2.59
C LEU A 480 -4.74 39.80 -2.52
N LEU A 481 -5.40 40.06 -3.66
CA LEU A 481 -6.83 39.80 -3.81
C LEU A 481 -7.06 38.28 -3.81
N SER A 482 -8.12 37.83 -3.13
CA SER A 482 -8.57 36.44 -3.18
C SER A 482 -8.92 36.07 -4.63
N ASP A 483 -8.53 34.89 -5.08
CA ASP A 483 -8.95 34.32 -6.36
C ASP A 483 -10.36 33.71 -6.21
N PRO A 484 -11.43 34.36 -6.70
CA PRO A 484 -12.79 33.88 -6.51
C PRO A 484 -13.06 32.58 -7.29
N GLU A 485 -12.25 32.24 -8.31
CA GLU A 485 -12.37 30.96 -9.02
C GLU A 485 -11.72 29.81 -8.24
N ALA A 486 -10.72 30.08 -7.41
CA ALA A 486 -10.04 29.05 -6.61
C ALA A 486 -10.97 28.43 -5.54
N ASP A 487 -11.93 29.20 -5.01
CA ASP A 487 -12.89 28.72 -4.02
C ASP A 487 -14.10 28.01 -4.65
N THR A 488 -14.34 28.21 -5.95
CA THR A 488 -15.48 27.62 -6.68
C THR A 488 -15.12 26.39 -7.50
N ARG A 489 -13.87 26.28 -7.98
CA ARG A 489 -13.41 25.14 -8.77
C ARG A 489 -12.86 24.01 -7.90
N PRO A 490 -13.12 22.73 -8.24
CA PRO A 490 -12.59 21.59 -7.50
C PRO A 490 -11.06 21.46 -7.66
N SER A 491 -10.42 20.72 -6.74
CA SER A 491 -9.02 20.31 -6.89
C SER A 491 -8.81 19.47 -8.16
N LEU A 492 -7.60 19.44 -8.70
CA LEU A 492 -7.27 18.65 -9.91
C LEU A 492 -7.68 17.18 -9.78
N GLU A 493 -7.36 16.55 -8.65
CA GLU A 493 -7.71 15.15 -8.39
C GLU A 493 -9.23 14.94 -8.34
N SER A 494 -9.95 15.85 -7.67
CA SER A 494 -11.41 15.82 -7.61
C SER A 494 -12.03 16.02 -9.00
N TYR A 495 -11.49 16.93 -9.80
CA TYR A 495 -11.93 17.18 -11.18
C TYR A 495 -11.74 15.96 -12.08
N ILE A 496 -10.55 15.36 -12.08
CA ILE A 496 -10.26 14.13 -12.85
C ILE A 496 -11.15 12.98 -12.40
N LYS A 497 -11.35 12.82 -11.09
CA LYS A 497 -12.24 11.80 -10.53
C LYS A 497 -13.67 12.01 -10.98
N GLN A 498 -14.19 13.24 -10.92
CA GLN A 498 -15.52 13.58 -11.39
C GLN A 498 -15.69 13.32 -12.90
N ALA A 499 -14.71 13.70 -13.72
CA ALA A 499 -14.74 13.40 -15.15
C ALA A 499 -14.77 11.89 -15.40
N ASN A 500 -13.86 11.12 -14.77
CA ASN A 500 -13.76 9.68 -14.96
C ASN A 500 -14.91 8.88 -14.33
N GLN A 501 -15.68 9.42 -13.36
CA GLN A 501 -16.92 8.82 -12.86
C GLN A 501 -18.00 8.68 -13.95
N HIS A 502 -17.91 9.46 -15.02
CA HIS A 502 -18.80 9.39 -16.16
C HIS A 502 -18.42 8.28 -17.15
N LEU A 503 -17.28 7.60 -16.99
CA LEU A 503 -16.80 6.53 -17.86
C LEU A 503 -17.79 5.36 -17.91
N ARG A 504 -18.43 5.13 -19.05
CA ARG A 504 -19.36 4.00 -19.30
C ARG A 504 -19.23 3.50 -20.74
N SER A 505 -19.93 2.41 -21.07
CA SER A 505 -20.06 1.96 -22.46
C SER A 505 -20.62 3.08 -23.34
N GLY A 506 -19.92 3.39 -24.43
CA GLY A 506 -20.24 4.46 -25.37
C GLY A 506 -19.56 5.81 -25.09
N SER A 507 -18.92 5.99 -23.93
CA SER A 507 -18.18 7.21 -23.59
C SER A 507 -16.95 7.39 -24.46
N ARG A 508 -16.61 8.66 -24.76
CA ARG A 508 -15.35 9.01 -25.42
C ARG A 508 -14.26 9.15 -24.37
N VAL A 509 -13.17 8.43 -24.56
CA VAL A 509 -12.06 8.41 -23.62
C VAL A 509 -10.79 8.76 -24.38
N PHE A 510 -10.01 9.67 -23.82
CA PHE A 510 -8.67 9.92 -24.30
C PHE A 510 -7.68 9.12 -23.46
N CYS A 511 -6.85 8.31 -24.11
CA CYS A 511 -5.94 7.41 -23.42
C CYS A 511 -4.49 7.67 -23.82
N GLU A 512 -3.59 7.64 -22.83
CA GLU A 512 -2.16 7.50 -23.03
C GLU A 512 -1.77 6.03 -22.94
N TRP A 513 -1.56 5.40 -24.10
CA TRP A 513 -1.53 3.95 -24.21
C TRP A 513 -0.39 3.30 -23.44
N ARG A 514 0.79 3.91 -23.43
CA ARG A 514 1.94 3.40 -22.67
C ARG A 514 1.75 3.46 -21.15
N GLN A 515 0.80 4.26 -20.66
CA GLN A 515 0.47 4.34 -19.24
C GLN A 515 -0.64 3.36 -18.89
N VAL A 516 -1.67 3.26 -19.74
CA VAL A 516 -2.84 2.42 -19.47
C VAL A 516 -2.56 0.93 -19.72
N VAL A 517 -1.72 0.59 -20.71
CA VAL A 517 -1.45 -0.80 -21.10
C VAL A 517 -0.40 -1.42 -20.19
N ASN A 518 -0.79 -2.48 -19.49
CA ASN A 518 0.07 -3.32 -18.67
C ASN A 518 -0.47 -4.77 -18.68
N PRO A 519 0.24 -5.76 -18.10
CA PRO A 519 -0.17 -7.17 -18.15
C PRO A 519 -1.55 -7.46 -17.54
N VAL A 520 -2.04 -6.59 -16.65
CA VAL A 520 -3.36 -6.72 -16.02
C VAL A 520 -4.46 -6.11 -16.89
N THR A 521 -4.23 -4.92 -17.46
CA THR A 521 -5.22 -4.19 -18.26
C THR A 521 -5.30 -4.73 -19.69
N ALA A 522 -4.18 -5.20 -20.25
CA ALA A 522 -4.08 -5.64 -21.64
C ALA A 522 -3.04 -6.77 -21.81
N PRO A 523 -3.34 -7.99 -21.33
CA PRO A 523 -2.43 -9.15 -21.43
C PRO A 523 -2.10 -9.57 -22.87
N GLY A 524 -2.89 -9.11 -23.85
CA GLY A 524 -2.60 -9.33 -25.27
C GLY A 524 -1.55 -8.38 -25.87
N ALA A 525 -1.17 -7.33 -25.14
CA ALA A 525 -0.24 -6.29 -25.59
C ALA A 525 0.98 -6.11 -24.67
N ALA A 526 0.91 -6.57 -23.41
CA ALA A 526 2.00 -6.53 -22.44
C ALA A 526 2.12 -7.84 -21.67
N LYS A 527 3.36 -8.21 -21.29
CA LYS A 527 3.67 -9.39 -20.49
C LYS A 527 4.54 -9.05 -19.30
N ASP A 528 4.40 -9.81 -18.22
CA ASP A 528 5.30 -9.72 -17.07
C ASP A 528 6.70 -10.18 -17.46
N ASP A 529 7.72 -9.43 -17.04
CA ASP A 529 9.11 -9.84 -17.24
C ASP A 529 9.45 -10.96 -16.24
N SER A 530 9.36 -12.22 -16.69
CA SER A 530 9.57 -13.41 -15.86
C SER A 530 11.05 -13.68 -15.49
N GLY A 531 11.95 -12.70 -15.64
CA GLY A 531 13.38 -12.95 -15.81
C GLY A 531 14.34 -12.40 -14.75
N ASN A 532 13.99 -11.39 -13.97
CA ASN A 532 14.88 -10.83 -12.93
C ASN A 532 14.04 -10.04 -11.92
N GLY A 533 14.44 -10.01 -10.65
CA GLY A 533 13.69 -9.50 -9.48
C GLY A 533 13.29 -8.01 -9.46
N TYR A 534 13.15 -7.34 -10.60
CA TYR A 534 12.57 -6.01 -10.72
C TYR A 534 11.15 -6.11 -11.28
N ARG A 535 10.17 -5.55 -10.57
CA ARG A 535 8.77 -5.46 -11.01
C ARG A 535 8.67 -4.57 -12.26
N GLY A 536 8.74 -5.18 -13.44
CA GLY A 536 8.60 -4.52 -14.74
C GLY A 536 7.74 -5.34 -15.72
N HIS A 537 7.28 -4.70 -16.78
CA HIS A 537 6.56 -5.37 -17.87
C HIS A 537 7.10 -4.92 -19.23
N SER A 538 7.06 -5.82 -20.20
CA SER A 538 7.47 -5.55 -21.58
C SER A 538 6.26 -5.52 -22.52
N PHE A 539 6.29 -4.59 -23.48
CA PHE A 539 5.27 -4.52 -24.53
C PHE A 539 5.61 -5.54 -25.63
N THR A 540 4.63 -6.37 -25.99
CA THR A 540 4.77 -7.34 -27.10
C THR A 540 4.33 -6.76 -28.45
N VAL A 541 3.88 -5.50 -28.45
CA VAL A 541 3.36 -4.75 -29.60
C VAL A 541 3.81 -3.29 -29.53
N ASP A 542 3.83 -2.61 -30.66
CA ASP A 542 4.00 -1.17 -30.77
C ASP A 542 2.64 -0.47 -30.96
N PHE A 543 2.52 0.77 -30.49
CA PHE A 543 1.30 1.57 -30.64
C PHE A 543 1.36 2.42 -31.91
N VAL A 544 0.27 2.43 -32.71
CA VAL A 544 0.20 3.26 -33.93
C VAL A 544 0.30 4.75 -33.59
N LYS A 545 -0.37 5.17 -32.51
CA LYS A 545 -0.21 6.49 -31.88
C LYS A 545 0.05 6.28 -30.40
N SER A 546 0.86 7.11 -29.77
CA SER A 546 1.09 7.03 -28.32
C SER A 546 -0.14 7.42 -27.50
N ARG A 547 -0.98 8.29 -28.04
CA ARG A 547 -2.23 8.77 -27.46
C ARG A 547 -3.30 8.88 -28.53
N SER A 548 -4.53 8.56 -28.18
CA SER A 548 -5.68 8.78 -29.07
C SER A 548 -6.99 8.75 -28.31
N THR A 549 -8.03 9.27 -28.94
CA THR A 549 -9.42 9.07 -28.50
C THR A 549 -9.87 7.67 -28.89
N SER A 550 -10.49 6.95 -27.96
CA SER A 550 -11.17 5.67 -28.19
C SER A 550 -12.56 5.70 -27.55
N VAL A 551 -13.41 4.77 -27.99
CA VAL A 551 -14.77 4.63 -27.46
C VAL A 551 -14.79 3.46 -26.49
N ALA A 552 -15.25 3.70 -25.27
CA ALA A 552 -15.41 2.67 -24.26
C ALA A 552 -16.56 1.73 -24.60
N TYR A 553 -16.43 0.45 -24.29
CA TYR A 553 -17.52 -0.53 -24.41
C TYR A 553 -17.49 -1.50 -23.23
N GLN A 554 -18.66 -1.98 -22.81
CA GLN A 554 -18.77 -2.93 -21.70
C GLN A 554 -18.65 -4.37 -22.19
N LYS A 555 -17.82 -5.17 -21.51
CA LYS A 555 -17.71 -6.62 -21.71
C LYS A 555 -17.46 -7.27 -20.35
N ASN A 556 -18.23 -8.28 -19.99
CA ASN A 556 -18.11 -8.97 -18.69
C ASN A 556 -18.12 -8.00 -17.49
N GLU A 557 -19.05 -7.03 -17.49
CA GLU A 557 -19.18 -5.97 -16.47
C GLU A 557 -18.00 -4.99 -16.32
N GLU A 558 -16.93 -5.19 -17.07
CA GLU A 558 -15.77 -4.30 -17.13
C GLU A 558 -15.82 -3.40 -18.38
N ILE A 559 -15.16 -2.26 -18.29
CA ILE A 559 -15.09 -1.27 -19.36
C ILE A 559 -13.79 -1.47 -20.13
N TYR A 560 -13.91 -1.70 -21.43
CA TYR A 560 -12.82 -1.90 -22.36
C TYR A 560 -12.75 -0.75 -23.37
N VAL A 561 -11.54 -0.50 -23.87
CA VAL A 561 -11.29 0.30 -25.07
C VAL A 561 -10.39 -0.48 -26.02
N ASP A 562 -10.58 -0.26 -27.31
CA ASP A 562 -9.72 -0.80 -28.35
C ASP A 562 -8.60 0.20 -28.69
N VAL A 563 -7.36 -0.30 -28.79
CA VAL A 563 -6.20 0.46 -29.25
C VAL A 563 -5.60 -0.17 -30.52
N PRO A 564 -5.37 0.61 -31.59
CA PRO A 564 -4.68 0.11 -32.77
C PRO A 564 -3.18 -0.09 -32.48
N VAL A 565 -2.71 -1.34 -32.66
CA VAL A 565 -1.33 -1.76 -32.40
C VAL A 565 -0.72 -2.48 -33.60
N VAL A 566 0.61 -2.47 -33.64
CA VAL A 566 1.44 -3.15 -34.65
C VAL A 566 2.27 -4.22 -33.94
N GLN A 567 2.19 -5.47 -34.41
CA GLN A 567 3.03 -6.55 -33.94
C GLN A 567 4.10 -6.89 -34.97
N HIS A 568 5.35 -6.90 -34.53
CA HIS A 568 6.50 -7.33 -35.31
C HIS A 568 6.72 -8.84 -35.11
N THR A 569 6.52 -9.62 -36.18
CA THR A 569 6.78 -11.07 -36.11
C THR A 569 8.17 -11.35 -36.65
N TYR A 570 9.08 -11.81 -35.78
CA TYR A 570 10.40 -12.28 -36.19
C TYR A 570 10.34 -13.77 -36.54
N SER A 571 10.36 -14.09 -37.83
CA SER A 571 10.59 -15.46 -38.32
C SER A 571 12.04 -15.59 -38.76
N ARG A 572 12.73 -16.67 -38.35
CA ARG A 572 14.13 -16.95 -38.74
C ARG A 572 14.33 -17.06 -40.27
N ASN A 573 13.26 -17.30 -41.04
CA ASN A 573 13.32 -17.59 -42.48
C ASN A 573 12.38 -16.75 -43.37
N ALA A 574 11.82 -15.63 -42.89
CA ALA A 574 10.97 -14.76 -43.73
C ALA A 574 11.15 -13.26 -43.39
N LYS A 575 10.96 -12.38 -44.39
CA LYS A 575 10.89 -10.92 -44.21
C LYS A 575 9.95 -10.57 -43.05
N SER A 576 10.36 -9.62 -42.21
CA SER A 576 9.55 -9.14 -41.09
C SER A 576 8.19 -8.65 -41.57
N ASP A 577 7.15 -9.40 -41.25
CA ASP A 577 5.78 -9.04 -41.60
C ASP A 577 5.16 -8.23 -40.46
N LYS A 578 4.52 -7.11 -40.81
CA LYS A 578 3.88 -6.20 -39.85
C LYS A 578 2.39 -6.54 -39.81
N ARG A 579 1.88 -6.92 -38.64
CA ARG A 579 0.46 -7.18 -38.44
C ARG A 579 -0.16 -6.05 -37.62
N GLU A 580 -1.11 -5.34 -38.21
CA GLU A 580 -1.92 -4.33 -37.51
C GLU A 580 -3.22 -4.97 -37.00
N PHE A 581 -3.56 -4.72 -35.74
CA PHE A 581 -4.83 -5.15 -35.14
C PHE A 581 -5.21 -4.28 -33.94
N ASN A 582 -6.44 -4.43 -33.45
CA ASN A 582 -6.90 -3.74 -32.25
C ASN A 582 -6.69 -4.61 -31.01
N ALA A 583 -5.86 -4.14 -30.07
CA ALA A 583 -5.72 -4.77 -28.75
C ALA A 583 -6.78 -4.24 -27.78
N LYS A 584 -7.28 -5.11 -26.91
CA LYS A 584 -8.31 -4.79 -25.92
C LYS A 584 -7.66 -4.36 -24.61
N VAL A 585 -8.04 -3.20 -24.10
CA VAL A 585 -7.52 -2.63 -22.86
C VAL A 585 -8.66 -2.44 -21.88
N CYS A 586 -8.59 -3.09 -20.72
CA CYS A 586 -9.56 -2.97 -19.63
C CYS A 586 -9.24 -1.76 -18.75
N LEU A 587 -10.04 -0.70 -18.87
CA LEU A 587 -9.91 0.52 -18.05
C LEU A 587 -10.36 0.29 -16.61
N SER A 588 -11.29 -0.63 -16.37
CA SER A 588 -11.77 -0.96 -15.02
C SER A 588 -10.69 -1.59 -14.12
N LYS A 589 -9.68 -2.22 -14.72
CA LYS A 589 -8.53 -2.79 -14.01
C LYS A 589 -7.36 -1.82 -13.86
N PHE A 590 -7.43 -0.66 -14.52
CA PHE A 590 -6.37 0.33 -14.44
C PHE A 590 -6.33 0.93 -13.03
N ARG A 591 -5.16 0.84 -12.39
CA ARG A 591 -4.88 1.52 -11.13
C ARG A 591 -4.08 2.77 -11.44
N THR A 592 -4.35 3.84 -10.69
CA THR A 592 -3.68 5.13 -10.85
C THR A 592 -2.15 4.94 -10.83
N SER A 593 -1.48 5.50 -11.83
CA SER A 593 -0.02 5.51 -11.94
C SER A 593 0.53 6.92 -11.69
N ASP A 594 1.85 7.08 -11.82
CA ASP A 594 2.56 8.36 -11.69
C ASP A 594 2.20 9.39 -12.79
N SER A 595 1.36 9.01 -13.75
CA SER A 595 0.81 9.89 -14.80
C SER A 595 -0.67 9.60 -15.06
N LEU A 596 -1.37 10.58 -15.66
CA LEU A 596 -2.77 10.44 -15.99
C LEU A 596 -2.94 9.52 -17.21
N GLY A 597 -3.25 8.25 -16.97
CA GLY A 597 -3.42 7.27 -18.03
C GLY A 597 -4.58 7.57 -18.99
N TYR A 598 -5.72 8.05 -18.48
CA TYR A 598 -6.87 8.39 -19.32
C TYR A 598 -7.79 9.45 -18.72
N LEU A 599 -8.58 10.11 -19.57
CA LEU A 599 -9.63 11.05 -19.19
C LEU A 599 -10.90 10.82 -20.02
N CYS A 600 -12.05 10.69 -19.36
CA CYS A 600 -13.35 10.70 -20.00
C CYS A 600 -13.68 12.11 -20.49
N LEU A 601 -14.03 12.26 -21.78
CA LEU A 601 -14.24 13.56 -22.42
C LEU A 601 -15.69 14.06 -22.36
N ASP A 602 -16.62 13.25 -21.85
CA ASP A 602 -18.06 13.53 -21.95
C ASP A 602 -18.47 14.82 -21.21
N THR A 603 -17.76 15.19 -20.13
CA THR A 603 -18.04 16.38 -19.30
C THR A 603 -16.91 17.41 -19.29
N VAL A 604 -15.84 17.18 -20.03
CA VAL A 604 -14.62 18.00 -19.99
C VAL A 604 -14.70 19.09 -21.06
N LYS A 605 -14.45 20.35 -20.67
CA LYS A 605 -14.41 21.51 -21.58
C LYS A 605 -12.98 22.01 -21.77
N SER A 606 -12.70 22.64 -22.91
CA SER A 606 -11.36 23.19 -23.20
C SER A 606 -10.93 24.24 -22.16
N ALA A 607 -11.85 25.12 -21.75
CA ALA A 607 -11.61 26.19 -20.78
C ALA A 607 -11.19 25.66 -19.39
N ASP A 608 -11.74 24.51 -18.97
CA ASP A 608 -11.40 23.91 -17.67
C ASP A 608 -9.97 23.37 -17.68
N LEU A 609 -9.57 22.72 -18.78
CA LEU A 609 -8.21 22.22 -18.93
C LEU A 609 -7.18 23.36 -18.95
N GLU A 610 -7.46 24.45 -19.65
CA GLU A 610 -6.61 25.64 -19.69
C GLU A 610 -6.43 26.28 -18.31
N TYR A 611 -7.49 26.36 -17.50
CA TYR A 611 -7.38 26.82 -16.11
C TYR A 611 -6.38 25.98 -15.32
N TYR A 612 -6.51 24.64 -15.37
CA TYR A 612 -5.61 23.74 -14.63
C TYR A 612 -4.17 23.81 -15.14
N ILE A 613 -3.95 23.95 -16.47
CA ILE A 613 -2.62 24.12 -17.06
C ILE A 613 -1.94 25.38 -16.52
N HIS A 614 -2.66 26.51 -16.48
CA HIS A 614 -2.07 27.80 -16.12
C HIS A 614 -2.01 28.07 -14.61
N ASN A 615 -2.79 27.35 -13.79
CA ASN A 615 -2.81 27.54 -12.35
C ASN A 615 -1.49 27.08 -11.68
N ARG A 616 -0.65 28.06 -11.30
CA ARG A 616 0.67 27.83 -10.67
C ARG A 616 0.62 26.99 -9.39
N ARG A 617 -0.47 26.99 -8.62
CA ARG A 617 -0.57 26.17 -7.39
C ARG A 617 -0.60 24.67 -7.70
N ILE A 618 -1.10 24.30 -8.88
CA ILE A 618 -1.36 22.91 -9.29
C ILE A 618 -0.18 22.34 -10.12
N ARG A 619 0.64 23.20 -10.73
CA ARG A 619 1.78 22.82 -11.60
C ARG A 619 2.91 22.07 -10.90
N ALA A 620 2.87 21.95 -9.58
CA ALA A 620 3.74 21.04 -8.81
C ALA A 620 3.81 19.64 -9.43
N ASN A 621 2.67 19.12 -9.89
CA ASN A 621 2.54 17.80 -10.48
C ASN A 621 2.41 17.89 -12.02
N HIS A 622 3.09 18.83 -12.68
CA HIS A 622 2.90 19.08 -14.11
C HIS A 622 3.09 17.84 -15.01
N LEU A 623 4.08 16.98 -14.70
CA LEU A 623 4.33 15.75 -15.46
C LEU A 623 3.15 14.78 -15.44
N TYR A 624 2.33 14.82 -14.39
CA TYR A 624 1.19 13.94 -14.25
C TYR A 624 0.11 14.22 -15.32
N TYR A 625 -0.15 15.49 -15.65
CA TYR A 625 -1.34 15.86 -16.43
C TYR A 625 -1.12 16.88 -17.55
N ILE A 626 -0.19 17.84 -17.44
CA ILE A 626 -0.15 19.02 -18.33
C ILE A 626 0.01 18.60 -19.78
N ARG A 627 0.86 17.61 -20.06
CA ARG A 627 1.09 17.11 -21.41
C ARG A 627 -0.18 16.57 -22.06
N LEU A 628 -0.96 15.79 -21.31
CA LEU A 628 -2.24 15.25 -21.77
C LEU A 628 -3.29 16.36 -21.89
N PHE A 629 -3.34 17.30 -20.94
CA PHE A 629 -4.30 18.40 -20.94
C PHE A 629 -4.07 19.37 -22.09
N LYS A 630 -2.82 19.67 -22.48
CA LYS A 630 -2.51 20.53 -23.64
C LYS A 630 -3.03 19.94 -24.95
N GLU A 631 -2.76 18.65 -25.17
CA GLU A 631 -3.22 17.93 -26.35
C GLU A 631 -4.75 17.86 -26.40
N LEU A 632 -5.38 17.61 -25.25
CA LEU A 632 -6.84 17.59 -25.12
C LEU A 632 -7.49 18.96 -25.27
N ALA A 633 -6.93 20.01 -24.68
CA ALA A 633 -7.46 21.37 -24.79
C ALA A 633 -7.46 21.81 -26.26
N ALA A 634 -6.38 21.53 -27.00
CA ALA A 634 -6.31 21.80 -28.43
C ALA A 634 -7.35 21.01 -29.24
N LEU A 635 -7.52 19.71 -28.94
CA LEU A 635 -8.51 18.85 -29.60
C LEU A 635 -9.95 19.32 -29.32
N LEU A 636 -10.29 19.57 -28.04
CA LEU A 636 -11.62 20.00 -27.63
C LEU A 636 -11.96 21.38 -28.18
N LYS A 637 -11.00 22.32 -28.23
CA LYS A 637 -11.22 23.66 -28.79
C LYS A 637 -11.56 23.61 -30.29
N LEU A 638 -10.92 22.71 -31.04
CA LEU A 638 -11.26 22.48 -32.44
C LEU A 638 -12.68 21.89 -32.57
N GLU A 639 -13.02 20.90 -31.74
CA GLU A 639 -14.35 20.29 -31.73
C GLU A 639 -15.45 21.30 -31.36
N GLU A 640 -15.26 22.07 -30.28
CA GLU A 640 -16.18 23.11 -29.83
C GLU A 640 -16.42 24.14 -30.95
N THR A 641 -15.37 24.58 -31.65
CA THR A 641 -15.49 25.53 -32.77
C THR A 641 -16.29 24.93 -33.93
N HIS A 642 -16.06 23.66 -34.28
CA HIS A 642 -16.80 22.98 -35.34
C HIS A 642 -18.29 22.73 -34.98
N GLU A 643 -18.58 22.57 -33.69
CA GLU A 643 -19.90 22.22 -33.18
C GLU A 643 -20.77 23.41 -32.79
N GLU A 644 -20.19 24.61 -32.68
CA GLU A 644 -20.87 25.83 -32.27
C GLU A 644 -22.10 26.13 -33.14
N GLN A 645 -21.98 25.95 -34.46
CA GLN A 645 -23.10 26.11 -35.40
C GLN A 645 -24.28 25.16 -35.10
N TYR A 646 -23.98 23.94 -34.66
CA TYR A 646 -24.97 22.90 -34.39
C TYR A 646 -25.64 23.13 -33.02
N ARG A 647 -24.84 23.48 -32.02
CA ARG A 647 -25.31 23.87 -30.67
C ARG A 647 -26.22 25.09 -30.76
N SER A 648 -25.83 26.10 -31.53
CA SER A 648 -26.65 27.29 -31.81
C SER A 648 -27.99 26.95 -32.46
N LYS A 649 -28.01 25.99 -33.42
CA LYS A 649 -29.25 25.54 -34.07
C LYS A 649 -30.19 24.82 -33.10
N MET A 650 -29.66 23.98 -32.20
CA MET A 650 -30.45 23.32 -31.15
C MET A 650 -31.03 24.33 -30.15
N LEU A 651 -30.21 25.28 -29.71
CA LEU A 651 -30.64 26.37 -28.82
C LEU A 651 -31.72 27.25 -29.48
N ALA A 652 -31.56 27.58 -30.76
CA ALA A 652 -32.56 28.33 -31.52
C ALA A 652 -33.89 27.56 -31.62
N ALA A 653 -33.87 26.24 -31.74
CA ALA A 653 -35.08 25.42 -31.74
C ALA A 653 -35.82 25.44 -30.38
N LEU A 654 -35.10 25.41 -29.25
CA LEU A 654 -35.69 25.59 -27.92
C LEU A 654 -36.31 26.98 -27.75
N ASN A 655 -35.60 28.02 -28.19
CA ASN A 655 -36.07 29.40 -28.12
C ASN A 655 -37.33 29.61 -28.99
N ALA A 656 -37.32 29.11 -30.23
CA ALA A 656 -38.46 29.21 -31.14
C ALA A 656 -39.69 28.44 -30.65
N GLY A 657 -39.47 27.30 -29.98
CA GLY A 657 -40.54 26.50 -29.37
C GLY A 657 -41.00 27.00 -28.00
N ASN A 658 -40.31 27.98 -27.41
CA ASN A 658 -40.48 28.43 -26.03
C ASN A 658 -40.54 27.26 -25.02
N ILE A 659 -39.60 26.33 -25.14
CA ILE A 659 -39.57 25.09 -24.34
C ILE A 659 -38.57 25.27 -23.17
N GLY A 660 -39.02 25.03 -21.95
CA GLY A 660 -38.21 25.12 -20.73
C GLY A 660 -37.85 26.54 -20.29
N ASP A 661 -37.19 26.65 -19.13
CA ASP A 661 -36.67 27.92 -18.57
C ASP A 661 -35.49 28.44 -19.41
N GLU A 662 -35.47 29.74 -19.69
CA GLU A 662 -34.41 30.41 -20.46
C GLU A 662 -33.02 30.17 -19.89
N ASN A 663 -32.87 30.13 -18.56
CA ASN A 663 -31.57 29.95 -17.91
C ASN A 663 -31.02 28.51 -18.06
N ASP A 664 -31.89 27.53 -18.25
CA ASP A 664 -31.52 26.10 -18.29
C ASP A 664 -31.39 25.52 -19.70
N ARG A 665 -31.79 26.27 -20.75
CA ARG A 665 -31.77 25.79 -22.15
C ARG A 665 -30.38 25.35 -22.62
N VAL A 666 -29.33 26.07 -22.23
CA VAL A 666 -27.94 25.71 -22.58
C VAL A 666 -27.55 24.38 -21.93
N ALA A 667 -27.88 24.21 -20.64
CA ALA A 667 -27.62 22.96 -19.91
C ALA A 667 -28.43 21.79 -20.47
N ALA A 668 -29.67 22.03 -20.94
CA ALA A 668 -30.50 21.01 -21.59
C ALA A 668 -29.90 20.55 -22.93
N VAL A 669 -29.33 21.47 -23.72
CA VAL A 669 -28.60 21.13 -24.95
C VAL A 669 -27.35 20.30 -24.62
N ASP A 670 -26.55 20.71 -23.64
CA ASP A 670 -25.35 19.96 -23.19
C ASP A 670 -25.71 18.51 -22.78
N LYS A 671 -26.72 18.34 -21.91
CA LYS A 671 -27.20 17.02 -21.46
C LYS A 671 -27.72 16.18 -22.63
N THR A 672 -28.45 16.78 -23.57
CA THR A 672 -28.98 16.08 -24.75
C THR A 672 -27.83 15.53 -25.62
N ILE A 673 -26.82 16.36 -25.88
CA ILE A 673 -25.65 15.99 -26.69
C ILE A 673 -24.88 14.86 -26.01
N GLN A 674 -24.65 14.96 -24.70
CA GLN A 674 -23.97 13.91 -23.92
C GLN A 674 -24.71 12.57 -24.00
N THR A 675 -26.01 12.57 -23.69
CA THR A 675 -26.84 11.36 -23.73
C THR A 675 -26.89 10.74 -25.12
N TRP A 676 -27.01 11.57 -26.17
CA TRP A 676 -27.00 11.09 -27.55
C TRP A 676 -25.64 10.50 -27.97
N ARG A 677 -24.52 11.15 -27.62
CA ARG A 677 -23.18 10.66 -27.95
C ARG A 677 -22.87 9.32 -27.30
N CYS A 678 -23.21 9.15 -26.03
CA CYS A 678 -23.00 7.86 -25.34
C CYS A 678 -23.77 6.74 -26.04
N ALA A 679 -24.99 6.99 -26.51
CA ALA A 679 -25.78 6.00 -27.23
C ALA A 679 -25.25 5.69 -28.64
N ASN A 680 -24.64 6.67 -29.29
CA ASN A 680 -24.12 6.58 -30.65
C ASN A 680 -22.59 6.43 -30.68
N ARG A 681 -21.99 5.86 -29.63
CA ARG A 681 -20.56 5.52 -29.57
C ARG A 681 -19.64 6.71 -29.90
N GLY A 682 -19.99 7.90 -29.39
CA GLY A 682 -19.19 9.10 -29.56
C GLY A 682 -19.24 9.73 -30.97
N ALA A 683 -20.27 9.43 -31.77
CA ALA A 683 -20.45 10.02 -33.10
C ALA A 683 -20.44 11.56 -33.09
N SER A 684 -20.01 12.17 -34.20
CA SER A 684 -19.98 13.62 -34.36
C SER A 684 -21.40 14.19 -34.46
N LEU A 685 -21.64 15.38 -33.92
CA LEU A 685 -22.96 16.01 -33.97
C LEU A 685 -23.46 16.24 -35.40
N GLN A 686 -22.54 16.46 -36.34
CA GLN A 686 -22.86 16.57 -37.76
C GLN A 686 -23.62 15.34 -38.27
N SER A 687 -23.15 14.12 -37.93
CA SER A 687 -23.82 12.88 -38.36
C SER A 687 -25.24 12.74 -37.82
N GLY A 688 -25.48 13.22 -36.59
CA GLY A 688 -26.81 13.21 -35.98
C GLY A 688 -27.78 14.24 -36.56
N LEU A 689 -27.26 15.32 -37.14
CA LEU A 689 -28.03 16.39 -37.76
C LEU A 689 -28.34 16.16 -39.23
N GLU A 690 -27.48 15.42 -39.94
CA GLU A 690 -27.68 15.04 -41.34
C GLU A 690 -28.69 13.88 -41.49
N ASP A 691 -28.83 13.01 -40.48
CA ASP A 691 -29.85 11.96 -40.44
C ASP A 691 -31.15 12.48 -39.82
N GLU A 692 -32.22 12.54 -40.62
CA GLU A 692 -33.55 13.01 -40.19
C GLU A 692 -34.10 12.26 -38.98
N LYS A 693 -33.83 10.95 -38.87
CA LYS A 693 -34.31 10.12 -37.76
C LYS A 693 -33.58 10.46 -36.46
N GLN A 694 -32.26 10.66 -36.53
CA GLN A 694 -31.44 11.01 -35.37
C GLN A 694 -31.70 12.45 -34.93
N TRP A 695 -31.91 13.37 -35.87
CA TRP A 695 -32.30 14.74 -35.57
C TRP A 695 -33.64 14.80 -34.83
N LYS A 696 -34.64 14.04 -35.28
CA LYS A 696 -35.93 13.91 -34.57
C LYS A 696 -35.76 13.34 -33.17
N ALA A 697 -34.86 12.37 -32.99
CA ALA A 697 -34.55 11.82 -31.67
C ALA A 697 -33.88 12.85 -30.74
N LEU A 698 -32.94 13.65 -31.27
CA LEU A 698 -32.29 14.76 -30.56
C LEU A 698 -33.31 15.81 -30.07
N LEU A 699 -34.21 16.25 -30.96
CA LEU A 699 -35.27 17.18 -30.59
C LEU A 699 -36.24 16.59 -29.55
N ALA A 700 -36.62 15.32 -29.70
CA ALA A 700 -37.50 14.65 -28.76
C ALA A 700 -36.86 14.49 -27.37
N MET A 701 -35.57 14.18 -27.30
CA MET A 701 -34.81 14.16 -26.04
C MET A 701 -34.75 15.55 -25.42
N MET A 702 -34.39 16.56 -26.21
CA MET A 702 -34.25 17.94 -25.75
C MET A 702 -35.56 18.48 -25.15
N ASP A 703 -36.70 18.18 -25.78
CA ASP A 703 -38.02 18.54 -25.29
C ASP A 703 -38.41 17.80 -23.98
N LEU A 704 -38.08 16.51 -23.88
CA LEU A 704 -38.29 15.76 -22.63
C LEU A 704 -37.41 16.26 -21.48
N ILE A 705 -36.14 16.57 -21.74
CA ILE A 705 -35.18 17.06 -20.75
C ILE A 705 -35.53 18.49 -20.32
N ALA A 706 -35.87 19.37 -21.27
CA ALA A 706 -36.15 20.78 -20.97
C ALA A 706 -37.54 21.01 -20.36
N TRP A 707 -38.55 20.17 -20.67
CA TRP A 707 -39.92 20.43 -20.22
C TRP A 707 -40.83 19.20 -20.09
N ARG A 708 -41.23 18.55 -21.20
CA ARG A 708 -42.35 17.57 -21.20
C ARG A 708 -42.13 16.39 -20.27
N GLY A 709 -40.88 15.96 -20.07
CA GLY A 709 -40.54 14.92 -19.11
C GLY A 709 -40.87 15.34 -17.69
N HIS A 710 -40.41 16.52 -17.26
CA HIS A 710 -40.72 17.08 -15.95
C HIS A 710 -42.22 17.32 -15.73
N ALA A 711 -42.91 17.89 -16.73
CA ALA A 711 -44.35 18.13 -16.66
C ALA A 711 -45.19 16.85 -16.53
N SER A 712 -44.68 15.71 -17.02
CA SER A 712 -45.38 14.42 -17.00
C SER A 712 -45.22 13.62 -15.70
N ILE A 713 -44.37 14.08 -14.76
CA ILE A 713 -44.08 13.36 -13.50
C ILE A 713 -45.36 12.99 -12.71
N PRO A 714 -46.34 13.89 -12.47
CA PRO A 714 -47.55 13.54 -11.72
C PRO A 714 -48.39 12.45 -12.39
N GLN A 715 -48.44 12.45 -13.73
CA GLN A 715 -49.17 11.43 -14.50
C GLN A 715 -48.48 10.06 -14.41
N ILE A 716 -47.15 10.05 -14.37
CA ILE A 716 -46.34 8.83 -14.22
C ILE A 716 -46.48 8.26 -12.81
N GLU A 717 -46.52 9.11 -11.79
CA GLU A 717 -46.79 8.71 -10.39
C GLU A 717 -48.17 8.04 -10.28
N CYS A 718 -49.21 8.65 -10.86
CA CYS A 718 -50.55 8.07 -10.89
C CYS A 718 -50.59 6.72 -11.65
N TYR A 719 -49.85 6.61 -12.75
CA TYR A 719 -49.71 5.34 -13.49
C TYR A 719 -49.04 4.24 -12.64
N CYS A 720 -48.01 4.57 -11.86
CA CYS A 720 -47.39 3.64 -10.92
C CYS A 720 -48.33 3.19 -9.82
N GLU A 721 -49.08 4.13 -9.22
CA GLU A 721 -50.04 3.85 -8.16
C GLU A 721 -51.15 2.91 -8.64
N GLN A 722 -51.69 3.13 -9.84
CA GLN A 722 -52.71 2.25 -10.44
C GLN A 722 -52.22 0.82 -10.65
N LEU A 723 -50.92 0.65 -10.89
CA LEU A 723 -50.28 -0.65 -11.04
C LEU A 723 -49.78 -1.23 -9.71
N GLY A 724 -50.01 -0.57 -8.56
CA GLY A 724 -49.52 -1.03 -7.26
C GLY A 724 -48.00 -1.12 -7.16
N ASN A 725 -47.31 -0.25 -7.91
CA ASN A 725 -45.88 -0.28 -8.12
C ASN A 725 -45.21 0.96 -7.50
N SER A 726 -43.98 0.81 -6.98
CA SER A 726 -43.23 1.92 -6.39
C SER A 726 -42.18 2.47 -7.37
N PRO A 727 -42.26 3.75 -7.79
CA PRO A 727 -41.27 4.33 -8.69
C PRO A 727 -39.91 4.52 -7.99
N LEU A 728 -38.83 4.30 -8.74
CA LEU A 728 -37.44 4.45 -8.28
C LEU A 728 -36.76 5.63 -8.97
N ARG A 729 -36.74 5.63 -10.30
CA ARG A 729 -36.06 6.66 -11.11
C ARG A 729 -36.73 6.84 -12.46
N LEU A 730 -36.86 8.10 -12.89
CA LEU A 730 -37.32 8.48 -14.21
C LEU A 730 -36.17 9.05 -15.02
N VAL A 731 -35.96 8.51 -16.22
CA VAL A 731 -34.88 8.91 -17.13
C VAL A 731 -35.37 9.18 -18.55
N VAL A 732 -34.66 10.00 -19.29
CA VAL A 732 -34.81 10.17 -20.75
C VAL A 732 -33.83 9.25 -21.46
N MET A 733 -34.36 8.38 -22.31
CA MET A 733 -33.58 7.44 -23.11
C MET A 733 -33.11 8.06 -24.45
N PRO A 734 -32.05 7.54 -25.09
CA PRO A 734 -31.48 8.09 -26.32
C PRO A 734 -32.42 8.10 -27.54
N ASN A 735 -33.48 7.32 -27.48
CA ASN A 735 -34.50 7.21 -28.53
C ASN A 735 -35.64 8.24 -28.37
N GLY A 736 -35.51 9.19 -27.44
CA GLY A 736 -36.53 10.21 -27.17
C GLY A 736 -37.77 9.66 -26.46
N LYS A 737 -37.61 8.63 -25.62
CA LYS A 737 -38.66 8.05 -24.76
C LYS A 737 -38.28 8.16 -23.28
N LEU A 738 -39.24 7.93 -22.40
CA LEU A 738 -39.01 7.89 -20.97
C LEU A 738 -38.74 6.45 -20.51
N GLY A 739 -37.76 6.25 -19.65
CA GLY A 739 -37.52 5.00 -18.93
C GLY A 739 -37.89 5.20 -17.46
N LEU A 740 -38.81 4.38 -16.95
CA LEU A 740 -39.19 4.38 -15.55
C LEU A 740 -38.69 3.11 -14.88
N TYR A 741 -37.84 3.26 -13.88
CA TYR A 741 -37.42 2.18 -12.99
C TYR A 741 -38.42 2.04 -11.85
N VAL A 742 -38.84 0.80 -11.59
CA VAL A 742 -39.87 0.46 -10.62
C VAL A 742 -39.36 -0.68 -9.74
N ALA A 743 -39.66 -0.61 -8.44
CA ALA A 743 -39.35 -1.68 -7.51
C ALA A 743 -40.24 -2.91 -7.80
N PRO A 744 -39.67 -4.11 -7.94
CA PRO A 744 -40.44 -5.33 -8.11
C PRO A 744 -41.20 -5.67 -6.83
N ARG A 745 -42.39 -6.25 -7.02
CA ARG A 745 -43.23 -6.76 -5.93
C ARG A 745 -42.60 -7.98 -5.28
N ALA A 746 -43.02 -8.30 -4.06
CA ALA A 746 -42.48 -9.45 -3.32
C ALA A 746 -42.62 -10.78 -4.08
N GLU A 747 -43.71 -10.96 -4.83
CA GLU A 747 -43.98 -12.15 -5.66
C GLU A 747 -43.10 -12.26 -6.92
N GLU A 748 -42.58 -11.13 -7.41
CA GLU A 748 -41.73 -11.08 -8.63
C GLU A 748 -40.24 -11.29 -8.30
N ARG A 749 -39.89 -11.22 -7.01
CA ARG A 749 -38.51 -11.38 -6.52
C ARG A 749 -38.14 -12.85 -6.46
N ASN A 750 -36.92 -13.13 -6.88
CA ASN A 750 -36.27 -14.44 -6.74
C ASN A 750 -34.93 -14.25 -6.02
N ASP A 751 -34.88 -14.72 -4.77
CA ASP A 751 -33.71 -14.64 -3.88
C ASP A 751 -32.81 -15.89 -3.92
N ALA A 752 -33.11 -16.87 -4.78
CA ALA A 752 -32.27 -18.05 -4.96
C ALA A 752 -30.91 -17.65 -5.58
N ALA A 753 -29.83 -18.35 -5.21
CA ALA A 753 -28.43 -18.04 -5.53
C ALA A 753 -27.90 -16.68 -5.02
N GLU A 754 -28.63 -15.58 -5.25
CA GLU A 754 -28.35 -14.27 -4.69
C GLU A 754 -29.65 -13.50 -4.36
N LYS A 755 -29.57 -12.56 -3.42
CA LYS A 755 -30.67 -11.63 -3.12
C LYS A 755 -31.06 -10.90 -4.40
N HIS A 756 -32.34 -10.63 -4.59
CA HIS A 756 -32.85 -9.97 -5.77
C HIS A 756 -32.35 -8.52 -5.86
N LYS A 757 -31.74 -8.17 -7.00
CA LYS A 757 -31.09 -6.86 -7.23
C LYS A 757 -31.62 -6.10 -8.45
N TRP A 758 -32.50 -6.71 -9.25
CA TRP A 758 -32.98 -6.12 -10.50
C TRP A 758 -34.26 -5.32 -10.29
N ALA A 759 -34.31 -4.11 -10.83
CA ALA A 759 -35.54 -3.35 -10.94
C ALA A 759 -36.26 -3.66 -12.26
N ILE A 760 -37.54 -3.32 -12.34
CA ILE A 760 -38.30 -3.38 -13.57
C ILE A 760 -38.13 -2.04 -14.29
N ARG A 761 -37.56 -2.06 -15.50
CA ARG A 761 -37.49 -0.90 -16.38
C ARG A 761 -38.65 -0.92 -17.36
N VAL A 762 -39.54 0.06 -17.24
CA VAL A 762 -40.69 0.28 -18.11
C VAL A 762 -40.39 1.41 -19.07
N VAL A 763 -40.44 1.15 -20.38
CA VAL A 763 -40.26 2.17 -21.42
C VAL A 763 -41.61 2.79 -21.72
N LEU A 764 -41.72 4.10 -21.55
CA LEU A 764 -42.94 4.87 -21.66
C LEU A 764 -42.88 5.84 -22.85
N SER A 765 -44.02 6.00 -23.51
CA SER A 765 -44.25 7.03 -24.52
C SER A 765 -45.35 7.98 -24.06
N LEU A 766 -45.13 9.28 -24.19
CA LEU A 766 -46.13 10.29 -23.89
C LEU A 766 -47.10 10.41 -25.06
N THR A 767 -48.40 10.25 -24.79
CA THR A 767 -49.49 10.45 -25.75
C THR A 767 -50.36 11.64 -25.33
N ARG A 768 -51.24 12.11 -26.22
CA ARG A 768 -52.18 13.20 -25.90
C ARG A 768 -53.11 12.88 -24.72
N THR A 769 -53.36 11.59 -24.46
CA THR A 769 -54.32 11.10 -23.45
C THR A 769 -53.63 10.57 -22.19
N GLY A 770 -52.29 10.65 -22.09
CA GLY A 770 -51.53 10.16 -20.94
C GLY A 770 -50.33 9.31 -21.34
N VAL A 771 -49.91 8.42 -20.43
CA VAL A 771 -48.70 7.61 -20.55
C VAL A 771 -49.03 6.24 -21.16
N LYS A 772 -48.27 5.80 -22.17
CA LYS A 772 -48.39 4.47 -22.78
C LYS A 772 -47.11 3.65 -22.60
N GLU A 773 -47.25 2.46 -22.04
CA GLU A 773 -46.18 1.46 -21.96
C GLU A 773 -45.83 0.90 -23.35
N VAL A 774 -44.53 0.87 -23.66
CA VAL A 774 -43.96 0.34 -24.91
C VAL A 774 -43.36 -1.03 -24.69
N SER A 775 -42.60 -1.20 -23.61
CA SER A 775 -41.92 -2.45 -23.27
C SER A 775 -41.54 -2.48 -21.79
N ARG A 776 -41.38 -3.69 -21.24
CA ARG A 776 -40.87 -3.94 -19.90
C ARG A 776 -39.71 -4.92 -19.92
N SER A 777 -38.72 -4.70 -19.07
CA SER A 777 -37.52 -5.54 -18.96
C SER A 777 -36.90 -5.42 -17.58
N TRP A 778 -36.21 -6.46 -17.12
CA TRP A 778 -35.38 -6.42 -15.92
C TRP A 778 -34.08 -5.64 -16.18
N ALA A 779 -33.70 -4.74 -15.27
CA ALA A 779 -32.48 -3.95 -15.38
C ALA A 779 -31.93 -3.57 -13.99
N LEU A 780 -30.61 -3.44 -13.89
CA LEU A 780 -29.96 -2.87 -12.71
C LEU A 780 -30.11 -1.34 -12.73
N VAL A 781 -30.25 -0.74 -11.53
CA VAL A 781 -30.29 0.72 -11.37
C VAL A 781 -28.87 1.21 -11.14
N ASN A 782 -28.23 1.73 -12.20
CA ASN A 782 -26.86 2.24 -12.12
C ASN A 782 -26.78 3.46 -11.20
N GLU A 783 -25.66 3.65 -10.51
CA GLU A 783 -25.47 4.83 -9.66
C GLU A 783 -25.45 6.14 -10.46
N LEU A 784 -24.77 6.12 -11.60
CA LEU A 784 -24.79 7.18 -12.61
C LEU A 784 -25.01 6.50 -13.98
N SER A 785 -25.75 7.14 -14.88
CA SER A 785 -25.96 6.67 -16.25
C SER A 785 -25.93 7.88 -17.18
N VAL A 786 -25.00 7.93 -18.14
CA VAL A 786 -24.88 9.08 -19.07
C VAL A 786 -25.74 8.88 -20.31
N SER A 787 -25.97 7.63 -20.72
CA SER A 787 -26.91 7.26 -21.78
C SER A 787 -28.38 7.44 -21.39
N GLU A 788 -28.65 7.79 -20.13
CA GLU A 788 -29.99 8.03 -19.61
C GLU A 788 -29.99 9.32 -18.79
N CYS A 789 -30.61 10.39 -19.29
CA CYS A 789 -30.65 11.65 -18.56
C CYS A 789 -31.68 11.56 -17.42
N THR A 790 -31.24 11.63 -16.17
CA THR A 790 -32.15 11.51 -15.01
C THR A 790 -32.97 12.78 -14.83
N LEU A 791 -34.31 12.63 -14.79
CA LEU A 791 -35.24 13.73 -14.55
C LEU A 791 -35.70 13.80 -13.09
N LYS A 792 -35.92 12.64 -12.46
CA LYS A 792 -36.35 12.53 -11.05
C LYS A 792 -35.89 11.20 -10.45
N GLU A 793 -35.42 11.27 -9.21
CA GLU A 793 -35.19 10.13 -8.33
C GLU A 793 -36.19 10.19 -7.17
N TRP A 794 -36.74 9.04 -6.77
CA TRP A 794 -37.56 8.90 -5.58
C TRP A 794 -36.73 8.27 -4.44
N PRO A 795 -37.03 8.51 -3.16
CA PRO A 795 -36.19 8.06 -2.03
C PRO A 795 -35.89 6.56 -2.01
N LEU A 796 -36.81 5.72 -2.51
CA LEU A 796 -36.62 4.27 -2.56
C LEU A 796 -35.47 3.85 -3.50
N VAL A 797 -35.00 4.73 -4.40
CA VAL A 797 -33.89 4.42 -5.31
C VAL A 797 -32.61 4.03 -4.57
N ASP A 798 -32.37 4.57 -3.38
CA ASP A 798 -31.12 4.38 -2.63
C ASP A 798 -30.92 2.91 -2.22
N GLU A 799 -32.00 2.13 -2.08
CA GLU A 799 -31.92 0.69 -1.82
C GLU A 799 -31.49 -0.11 -3.06
N TRP A 800 -31.66 0.44 -4.26
CA TRP A 800 -31.45 -0.23 -5.56
C TRP A 800 -30.23 0.29 -6.33
N LYS A 801 -29.80 1.51 -6.03
CA LYS A 801 -28.76 2.24 -6.75
C LYS A 801 -27.40 1.60 -6.54
N GLY A 802 -26.72 1.26 -7.64
CA GLY A 802 -25.36 0.71 -7.60
C GLY A 802 -25.25 -0.77 -7.21
N LEU A 803 -26.37 -1.49 -7.07
CA LEU A 803 -26.35 -2.93 -6.85
C LEU A 803 -25.71 -3.67 -8.05
N LYS A 804 -24.76 -4.57 -7.77
CA LYS A 804 -24.11 -5.43 -8.77
C LYS A 804 -24.56 -6.88 -8.64
N SER A 805 -24.90 -7.51 -9.75
CA SER A 805 -25.23 -8.94 -9.81
C SER A 805 -24.02 -9.73 -10.29
N VAL A 806 -23.90 -11.00 -9.86
CA VAL A 806 -22.91 -11.93 -10.46
C VAL A 806 -23.37 -12.47 -11.81
N PHE A 807 -24.66 -12.31 -12.14
CA PHE A 807 -25.25 -12.76 -13.39
C PHE A 807 -25.37 -11.60 -14.39
N GLU A 808 -24.98 -11.84 -15.63
CA GLU A 808 -25.07 -10.86 -16.73
C GLU A 808 -26.48 -10.30 -16.95
N SER A 809 -27.52 -11.09 -16.65
CA SER A 809 -28.92 -10.70 -16.74
C SER A 809 -29.80 -11.55 -15.81
N TYR A 810 -30.98 -11.03 -15.48
CA TYR A 810 -31.98 -11.79 -14.71
C TYR A 810 -32.43 -13.06 -15.44
N ASP A 811 -32.60 -13.01 -16.76
CA ASP A 811 -32.95 -14.18 -17.57
C ASP A 811 -31.86 -15.26 -17.52
N ARG A 812 -30.58 -14.85 -17.48
CA ARG A 812 -29.47 -15.79 -17.33
C ARG A 812 -29.50 -16.48 -15.96
N LYS A 813 -29.83 -15.75 -14.88
CA LYS A 813 -30.04 -16.31 -13.54
C LYS A 813 -31.16 -17.36 -13.55
N LEU A 814 -32.32 -17.02 -14.10
CA LEU A 814 -33.46 -17.95 -14.20
C LEU A 814 -33.11 -19.19 -15.03
N LYS A 815 -32.41 -19.01 -16.15
CA LYS A 815 -31.96 -20.15 -16.97
C LYS A 815 -31.01 -21.06 -16.22
N ALA A 816 -30.06 -20.51 -15.46
CA ALA A 816 -29.12 -21.29 -14.66
C ALA A 816 -29.83 -22.11 -13.57
N LEU A 817 -30.81 -21.51 -12.88
CA LEU A 817 -31.66 -22.21 -11.91
C LEU A 817 -32.52 -23.30 -12.56
N ALA A 818 -33.03 -23.08 -13.77
CA ALA A 818 -33.78 -24.10 -14.50
C ALA A 818 -32.90 -25.29 -14.92
N ASP A 819 -31.64 -25.07 -15.30
CA ASP A 819 -30.77 -26.17 -15.74
C ASP A 819 -30.42 -27.14 -14.61
N ILE A 820 -30.21 -26.65 -13.37
CA ILE A 820 -29.88 -27.52 -12.24
C ILE A 820 -31.04 -28.46 -11.88
N GLU A 821 -32.28 -28.05 -12.13
CA GLU A 821 -33.46 -28.90 -11.93
C GLU A 821 -33.50 -30.08 -12.92
N LEU A 822 -32.86 -29.99 -14.08
CA LEU A 822 -32.80 -31.10 -15.04
C LEU A 822 -31.89 -32.24 -14.58
N GLY A 823 -31.00 -32.01 -13.60
CA GLY A 823 -30.02 -32.98 -13.15
C GLY A 823 -30.61 -34.25 -12.54
N ARG A 824 -31.75 -34.13 -11.84
CA ARG A 824 -32.40 -35.26 -11.14
C ARG A 824 -32.69 -36.45 -12.04
N GLU A 825 -33.28 -36.21 -13.21
CA GLU A 825 -33.63 -37.29 -14.14
C GLU A 825 -32.39 -37.97 -14.73
N THR A 826 -31.30 -37.22 -14.90
CA THR A 826 -30.03 -37.79 -15.39
C THR A 826 -29.34 -38.60 -14.29
N LEU A 827 -29.40 -38.19 -13.03
CA LEU A 827 -28.87 -38.97 -11.90
C LEU A 827 -29.56 -40.33 -11.77
N LYS A 828 -30.89 -40.39 -11.95
CA LYS A 828 -31.64 -41.67 -11.92
C LYS A 828 -31.15 -42.67 -12.97
N ARG A 829 -30.63 -42.20 -14.11
CA ARG A 829 -30.10 -43.07 -15.18
C ARG A 829 -28.79 -43.74 -14.81
N LEU A 830 -28.04 -43.19 -13.85
CA LEU A 830 -26.79 -43.77 -13.37
C LEU A 830 -27.00 -44.93 -12.38
N ASN A 831 -28.21 -45.10 -11.86
CA ASN A 831 -28.51 -46.14 -10.90
C ASN A 831 -28.26 -47.55 -11.50
N PRO A 832 -27.44 -48.42 -10.88
CA PRO A 832 -27.18 -49.77 -11.38
C PRO A 832 -28.44 -50.63 -11.55
N SER A 833 -29.51 -50.38 -10.79
CA SER A 833 -30.80 -51.05 -10.96
C SER A 833 -31.59 -50.55 -12.18
N ASN A 834 -31.25 -49.37 -12.73
CA ASN A 834 -31.89 -48.77 -13.90
C ASN A 834 -31.12 -49.07 -15.20
N GLN A 835 -31.29 -50.29 -15.72
CA GLN A 835 -30.58 -50.75 -16.91
C GLN A 835 -31.01 -50.06 -18.21
N GLU A 836 -32.26 -49.60 -18.30
CA GLU A 836 -32.75 -48.80 -19.42
C GLU A 836 -32.02 -47.44 -19.49
N GLY A 837 -31.95 -46.73 -18.35
CA GLY A 837 -31.23 -45.46 -18.25
C GLY A 837 -29.73 -45.59 -18.52
N LEU A 838 -29.08 -46.66 -18.05
CA LEU A 838 -27.66 -46.94 -18.35
C LEU A 838 -27.44 -47.22 -19.84
N SER A 839 -28.38 -47.88 -20.51
CA SER A 839 -28.30 -48.15 -21.95
C SER A 839 -28.41 -46.85 -22.76
N GLU A 840 -29.33 -45.95 -22.37
CA GLU A 840 -29.42 -44.61 -22.97
C GLU A 840 -28.12 -43.81 -22.78
N LEU A 841 -27.55 -43.83 -21.57
CA LEU A 841 -26.30 -43.13 -21.27
C LEU A 841 -25.12 -43.69 -22.08
N ALA A 842 -25.08 -45.01 -22.31
CA ALA A 842 -24.05 -45.64 -23.14
C ALA A 842 -24.11 -45.14 -24.59
N GLU A 843 -25.30 -45.02 -25.18
CA GLU A 843 -25.47 -44.49 -26.54
C GLU A 843 -25.13 -42.99 -26.62
N LEU A 844 -25.56 -42.20 -25.64
CA LEU A 844 -25.19 -40.78 -25.55
C LEU A 844 -23.67 -40.60 -25.41
N TRP A 845 -23.01 -41.47 -24.65
CA TRP A 845 -21.55 -41.46 -24.51
C TRP A 845 -20.86 -41.80 -25.84
N ILE A 846 -21.35 -42.80 -26.59
CA ILE A 846 -20.82 -43.16 -27.91
C ILE A 846 -20.89 -41.93 -28.85
N ASN A 847 -22.04 -41.27 -28.91
CA ASN A 847 -22.23 -40.09 -29.75
C ASN A 847 -21.29 -38.93 -29.36
N ALA A 848 -21.17 -38.64 -28.06
CA ALA A 848 -20.26 -37.59 -27.58
C ALA A 848 -18.79 -37.93 -27.84
N PHE A 849 -18.41 -39.21 -27.73
CA PHE A 849 -17.06 -39.69 -28.03
C PHE A 849 -16.74 -39.58 -29.52
N GLU A 850 -17.71 -39.86 -30.39
CA GLU A 850 -17.59 -39.68 -31.84
C GLU A 850 -17.40 -38.20 -32.20
N GLU A 851 -18.28 -37.34 -31.70
CA GLU A 851 -18.21 -35.88 -31.85
C GLU A 851 -16.83 -35.33 -31.45
N MET A 852 -16.34 -35.74 -30.27
CA MET A 852 -15.07 -35.28 -29.74
C MET A 852 -13.87 -35.74 -30.57
N ASN A 853 -13.84 -37.00 -31.05
CA ASN A 853 -12.63 -37.58 -31.64
C ASN A 853 -12.57 -37.60 -33.16
N PHE A 854 -13.72 -37.55 -33.84
CA PHE A 854 -13.78 -37.65 -35.31
C PHE A 854 -14.20 -36.34 -35.99
N TYR A 855 -15.03 -35.53 -35.33
CA TYR A 855 -15.57 -34.31 -35.93
C TYR A 855 -14.87 -33.03 -35.44
N ARG A 856 -14.13 -33.10 -34.33
CA ARG A 856 -13.35 -31.99 -33.77
C ARG A 856 -11.84 -32.23 -33.90
N PRO A 857 -11.02 -31.18 -34.11
CA PRO A 857 -9.57 -31.33 -34.21
C PRO A 857 -8.96 -31.73 -32.87
N THR A 858 -8.56 -32.99 -32.71
CA THR A 858 -8.05 -33.56 -31.45
C THR A 858 -6.54 -33.53 -31.27
N GLY A 859 -5.77 -33.12 -32.29
CA GLY A 859 -4.31 -33.01 -32.19
C GLY A 859 -3.59 -34.36 -32.02
N GLY A 860 -4.24 -35.48 -32.39
CA GLY A 860 -3.62 -36.81 -32.45
C GLY A 860 -3.71 -37.64 -31.17
N ILE A 861 -4.44 -37.20 -30.14
CA ILE A 861 -4.64 -37.94 -28.88
C ILE A 861 -6.12 -38.28 -28.71
N VAL A 862 -6.43 -39.53 -28.38
CA VAL A 862 -7.81 -39.97 -28.08
C VAL A 862 -8.25 -39.34 -26.76
N GLN A 863 -9.29 -38.53 -26.82
CA GLN A 863 -9.90 -37.85 -25.66
C GLN A 863 -11.19 -38.56 -25.24
N LYS A 864 -11.61 -38.35 -23.99
CA LYS A 864 -12.84 -38.93 -23.45
C LYS A 864 -13.81 -37.82 -23.02
N PRO A 865 -15.10 -37.91 -23.39
CA PRO A 865 -16.10 -36.94 -22.94
C PRO A 865 -16.19 -36.86 -21.42
N VAL A 866 -16.32 -35.62 -20.91
CA VAL A 866 -16.55 -35.36 -19.48
C VAL A 866 -18.05 -35.49 -19.21
N MET A 867 -18.43 -36.30 -18.21
CA MET A 867 -19.83 -36.40 -17.79
C MET A 867 -20.13 -35.30 -16.78
N MET A 868 -21.14 -34.48 -17.05
CA MET A 868 -21.47 -33.27 -16.30
C MET A 868 -22.97 -33.21 -16.02
N ILE A 869 -23.39 -33.58 -14.81
CA ILE A 869 -24.79 -33.52 -14.38
C ILE A 869 -24.95 -32.33 -13.42
N PRO A 870 -25.63 -31.24 -13.82
CA PRO A 870 -25.76 -30.05 -12.98
C PRO A 870 -26.67 -30.36 -11.80
N ILE A 871 -26.21 -30.09 -10.57
CA ILE A 871 -26.96 -30.38 -9.34
C ILE A 871 -27.17 -29.14 -8.46
N GLY A 872 -26.42 -28.06 -8.71
CA GLY A 872 -26.54 -26.82 -7.96
C GLY A 872 -25.77 -25.66 -8.56
N LEU A 873 -25.88 -24.50 -7.93
CA LEU A 873 -25.14 -23.28 -8.22
C LEU A 873 -24.31 -22.86 -7.02
N ILE A 874 -23.13 -22.33 -7.33
CA ILE A 874 -22.20 -21.77 -6.36
C ILE A 874 -21.98 -20.32 -6.74
N VAL A 875 -22.12 -19.42 -5.78
CA VAL A 875 -21.80 -17.99 -5.91
C VAL A 875 -20.71 -17.67 -4.89
N ASP A 876 -19.56 -17.22 -5.37
CA ASP A 876 -18.43 -16.79 -4.54
C ASP A 876 -18.02 -15.37 -4.95
N ARG A 877 -18.14 -14.42 -4.01
CA ARG A 877 -17.86 -12.99 -4.26
C ARG A 877 -18.64 -12.43 -5.47
N GLU A 878 -17.95 -12.21 -6.59
CA GLU A 878 -18.49 -11.65 -7.83
C GLU A 878 -18.62 -12.70 -8.95
N GLU A 879 -18.33 -13.98 -8.67
CA GLU A 879 -18.41 -15.05 -9.66
C GLU A 879 -19.44 -16.13 -9.28
N TRP A 880 -20.00 -16.79 -10.29
CA TRP A 880 -20.89 -17.93 -10.10
C TRP A 880 -20.51 -19.10 -11.00
N SER A 881 -20.86 -20.32 -10.61
CA SER A 881 -20.67 -21.52 -11.44
C SER A 881 -21.67 -22.62 -11.12
N TYR A 882 -21.84 -23.55 -12.05
CA TYR A 882 -22.59 -24.78 -11.79
C TYR A 882 -21.73 -25.72 -10.96
N LEU A 883 -22.35 -26.37 -9.98
CA LEU A 883 -21.85 -27.57 -9.33
C LEU A 883 -22.36 -28.77 -10.12
N TYR A 884 -21.42 -29.57 -10.61
CA TYR A 884 -21.67 -30.79 -11.37
C TYR A 884 -21.30 -32.03 -10.55
N LEU A 885 -22.11 -33.07 -10.68
CA LEU A 885 -21.77 -34.44 -10.32
C LEU A 885 -21.42 -35.21 -11.59
N GLY A 886 -20.28 -35.89 -11.60
CA GLY A 886 -19.88 -36.71 -12.75
C GLY A 886 -18.44 -37.15 -12.69
N THR A 887 -17.77 -37.21 -13.84
CA THR A 887 -16.36 -37.63 -13.92
C THR A 887 -15.62 -37.05 -15.12
N ARG A 888 -14.34 -36.74 -14.88
CA ARG A 888 -13.36 -36.29 -15.87
C ARG A 888 -12.70 -37.50 -16.54
N GLY A 889 -13.44 -38.15 -17.44
CA GLY A 889 -12.90 -39.20 -18.33
C GLY A 889 -12.97 -40.64 -17.82
N SER A 890 -13.65 -40.93 -16.71
CA SER A 890 -13.97 -42.32 -16.30
C SER A 890 -15.44 -42.72 -16.53
N ALA A 891 -16.21 -41.90 -17.26
CA ALA A 891 -17.64 -42.14 -17.47
C ALA A 891 -17.91 -43.47 -18.19
N VAL A 892 -17.07 -43.79 -19.17
CA VAL A 892 -17.18 -45.04 -19.95
C VAL A 892 -16.90 -46.26 -19.09
N GLU A 893 -15.90 -46.21 -18.20
CA GLU A 893 -15.65 -47.27 -17.24
C GLU A 893 -16.85 -47.48 -16.31
N TYR A 894 -17.46 -46.40 -15.81
CA TYR A 894 -18.62 -46.50 -14.91
C TYR A 894 -19.83 -47.12 -15.62
N ILE A 895 -20.16 -46.64 -16.82
CA ILE A 895 -21.26 -47.17 -17.62
C ILE A 895 -20.99 -48.65 -17.97
N TYR A 896 -19.78 -48.95 -18.45
CA TYR A 896 -19.41 -50.31 -18.85
C TYR A 896 -19.47 -51.29 -17.68
N GLN A 897 -19.01 -50.93 -16.48
CA GLN A 897 -19.01 -51.85 -15.33
C GLN A 897 -20.43 -52.17 -14.86
N ASN A 898 -21.35 -51.19 -14.88
CA ASN A 898 -22.72 -51.34 -14.35
C ASN A 898 -23.76 -51.83 -15.38
N LEU A 899 -23.42 -51.86 -16.67
CA LEU A 899 -24.34 -52.31 -17.73
C LEU A 899 -24.47 -53.84 -17.79
N ASN A 900 -25.66 -54.40 -17.91
CA ASN A 900 -25.84 -55.87 -18.02
C ASN A 900 -25.93 -56.37 -19.47
N ASP A 901 -26.28 -55.50 -20.42
CA ASP A 901 -26.38 -55.84 -21.83
C ASP A 901 -24.99 -56.15 -22.42
N LYS A 902 -24.75 -57.43 -22.73
CA LYS A 902 -23.48 -57.91 -23.31
C LYS A 902 -23.21 -57.34 -24.71
N ALA A 903 -24.23 -57.14 -25.53
CA ALA A 903 -24.08 -56.63 -26.90
C ALA A 903 -23.69 -55.15 -26.87
N LEU A 904 -24.36 -54.36 -26.04
CA LEU A 904 -24.04 -52.93 -25.86
C LEU A 904 -22.69 -52.73 -25.15
N LYS A 905 -22.36 -53.55 -24.15
CA LYS A 905 -21.00 -53.61 -23.56
C LYS A 905 -19.93 -53.80 -24.64
N ALA A 906 -20.10 -54.81 -25.50
CA ALA A 906 -19.15 -55.08 -26.57
C ALA A 906 -19.02 -53.90 -27.54
N ARG A 907 -20.12 -53.21 -27.87
CA ARG A 907 -20.11 -52.01 -28.72
C ARG A 907 -19.34 -50.85 -28.07
N VAL A 908 -19.60 -50.55 -26.80
CA VAL A 908 -18.90 -49.50 -26.04
C VAL A 908 -17.40 -49.80 -25.96
N ALA A 909 -17.03 -51.03 -25.61
CA ALA A 909 -15.64 -51.47 -25.56
C ALA A 909 -14.96 -51.36 -26.93
N HIS A 910 -15.59 -51.87 -27.98
CA HIS A 910 -15.06 -51.80 -29.34
C HIS A 910 -14.82 -50.35 -29.76
N ARG A 911 -15.78 -49.46 -29.51
CA ARG A 911 -15.69 -48.04 -29.88
C ARG A 911 -14.55 -47.30 -29.19
N LEU A 912 -14.33 -47.57 -27.90
CA LEU A 912 -13.22 -46.94 -27.17
C LEU A 912 -11.88 -47.49 -27.64
N ILE A 913 -11.76 -48.81 -27.75
CA ILE A 913 -10.49 -49.52 -27.94
C ILE A 913 -9.98 -49.44 -29.39
N SER A 914 -10.86 -49.32 -30.38
CA SER A 914 -10.47 -49.23 -31.80
C SER A 914 -9.50 -48.08 -32.09
N ASN A 915 -9.51 -47.04 -31.25
CA ASN A 915 -8.70 -45.84 -31.42
C ASN A 915 -7.32 -45.91 -30.74
N TYR A 916 -7.01 -46.99 -30.01
CA TYR A 916 -5.72 -47.17 -29.32
C TYR A 916 -4.85 -48.25 -29.98
N GLU A 917 -3.54 -48.02 -30.00
CA GLU A 917 -2.53 -48.96 -30.50
C GLU A 917 -2.42 -50.23 -29.62
N VAL A 918 -2.37 -50.05 -28.30
CA VAL A 918 -2.34 -51.15 -27.32
C VAL A 918 -3.75 -51.41 -26.77
N LYS A 919 -4.41 -52.43 -27.31
CA LYS A 919 -5.84 -52.71 -27.06
C LYS A 919 -6.11 -53.48 -25.76
N GLU A 920 -5.27 -54.46 -25.44
CA GLU A 920 -5.45 -55.38 -24.31
C GLU A 920 -5.43 -54.65 -22.97
N GLY A 921 -4.44 -53.78 -22.74
CA GLY A 921 -4.36 -52.98 -21.52
C GLY A 921 -5.50 -51.97 -21.37
N LYS A 922 -6.16 -51.55 -22.45
CA LYS A 922 -7.34 -50.65 -22.38
C LYS A 922 -8.62 -51.40 -22.06
N LEU A 923 -8.77 -52.64 -22.55
CA LEU A 923 -9.88 -53.51 -22.16
C LEU A 923 -9.80 -53.88 -20.67
N ASP A 924 -8.61 -54.19 -20.18
CA ASP A 924 -8.38 -54.48 -18.76
C ASP A 924 -8.71 -53.26 -17.87
N ASN A 925 -8.25 -52.07 -18.26
CA ASN A 925 -8.64 -50.82 -17.60
C ASN A 925 -10.16 -50.61 -17.65
N LEU A 926 -10.84 -50.90 -18.76
CA LEU A 926 -12.28 -50.71 -18.87
C LEU A 926 -13.07 -51.59 -17.89
N ALA A 927 -12.59 -52.82 -17.65
CA ALA A 927 -13.22 -53.76 -16.73
C ALA A 927 -12.85 -53.50 -15.26
N ASN A 928 -11.58 -53.17 -14.97
CA ASN A 928 -11.01 -53.26 -13.63
C ASN A 928 -10.62 -51.91 -13.01
N LYS A 929 -10.61 -50.81 -13.77
CA LYS A 929 -10.25 -49.49 -13.23
C LYS A 929 -11.32 -49.01 -12.26
N LYS A 930 -10.91 -48.61 -11.06
CA LYS A 930 -11.81 -48.01 -10.05
C LYS A 930 -12.50 -46.78 -10.64
N THR A 931 -13.83 -46.77 -10.58
CA THR A 931 -14.66 -45.67 -11.06
C THR A 931 -15.19 -44.87 -9.88
N SER A 932 -14.88 -43.58 -9.83
CA SER A 932 -15.46 -42.65 -8.86
C SER A 932 -16.24 -41.57 -9.59
N LEU A 933 -17.43 -41.28 -9.06
CA LEU A 933 -18.15 -40.04 -9.33
C LEU A 933 -17.59 -38.99 -8.36
N GLY A 934 -17.53 -37.74 -8.79
CA GLY A 934 -17.04 -36.64 -7.98
C GLY A 934 -17.75 -35.34 -8.28
N LEU A 935 -17.57 -34.38 -7.37
CA LEU A 935 -18.08 -33.02 -7.49
C LEU A 935 -17.03 -32.11 -8.14
N PHE A 936 -17.45 -31.31 -9.11
CA PHE A 936 -16.61 -30.29 -9.72
C PHE A 936 -17.45 -29.11 -10.23
N CYS A 937 -16.79 -28.00 -10.50
CA CYS A 937 -17.43 -26.73 -10.84
C CYS A 937 -16.95 -26.22 -12.20
N THR A 938 -17.86 -25.60 -12.95
CA THR A 938 -17.54 -24.81 -14.14
C THR A 938 -18.73 -23.93 -14.53
N LYS A 939 -18.47 -22.80 -15.22
CA LYS A 939 -19.51 -21.96 -15.85
C LYS A 939 -20.05 -22.54 -17.16
N GLN A 940 -19.30 -23.48 -17.76
CA GLN A 940 -19.65 -24.08 -19.05
C GLN A 940 -20.78 -25.10 -18.88
N ARG A 941 -21.59 -25.25 -19.93
CA ARG A 941 -22.64 -26.28 -20.02
C ARG A 941 -22.14 -27.45 -20.86
N PRO A 942 -22.63 -28.68 -20.62
CA PRO A 942 -22.39 -29.77 -21.55
C PRO A 942 -23.01 -29.42 -22.91
N ASP A 943 -22.23 -29.57 -23.98
CA ASP A 943 -22.68 -29.34 -25.36
C ASP A 943 -23.38 -30.57 -25.96
N MET A 944 -23.14 -31.75 -25.39
CA MET A 944 -23.71 -33.04 -25.78
C MET A 944 -24.37 -33.72 -24.57
N ALA A 945 -25.30 -33.01 -23.91
CA ALA A 945 -25.86 -33.36 -22.60
C ALA A 945 -26.19 -34.87 -22.41
N PRO A 946 -25.70 -35.51 -21.33
CA PRO A 946 -24.97 -34.94 -20.19
C PRO A 946 -23.45 -34.86 -20.37
N PHE A 947 -22.92 -35.05 -21.58
CA PHE A 947 -21.49 -35.06 -21.86
C PHE A 947 -21.00 -33.74 -22.46
N SER A 948 -19.73 -33.41 -22.20
CA SER A 948 -19.01 -32.39 -22.95
C SER A 948 -18.04 -33.03 -23.93
N ALA A 949 -18.17 -32.66 -25.21
CA ALA A 949 -17.25 -32.99 -26.30
C ALA A 949 -16.16 -31.91 -26.49
N ASP A 950 -16.13 -30.87 -25.65
CA ASP A 950 -15.09 -29.85 -25.66
C ASP A 950 -13.85 -30.33 -24.88
N ARG A 951 -12.70 -30.39 -25.56
CA ARG A 951 -11.41 -30.78 -24.96
C ARG A 951 -10.81 -29.69 -24.06
N ASN A 952 -11.22 -28.44 -24.23
CA ASN A 952 -10.69 -27.29 -23.49
C ASN A 952 -11.55 -26.93 -22.28
N ILE A 953 -12.40 -27.86 -21.82
CA ILE A 953 -13.30 -27.60 -20.70
C ILE A 953 -12.51 -27.42 -19.39
N GLU A 954 -12.53 -26.19 -18.88
CA GLU A 954 -11.91 -25.86 -17.61
C GLU A 954 -12.86 -26.22 -16.47
N THR A 955 -12.37 -27.05 -15.54
CA THR A 955 -13.11 -27.54 -14.39
C THR A 955 -12.25 -27.46 -13.14
N TYR A 956 -12.83 -27.01 -12.04
CA TYR A 956 -12.17 -26.87 -10.74
C TYR A 956 -12.95 -27.63 -9.66
N GLY A 957 -12.34 -27.90 -8.51
CA GLY A 957 -13.05 -28.49 -7.38
C GLY A 957 -14.01 -27.48 -6.73
N PRO A 958 -15.06 -27.91 -6.01
CA PRO A 958 -15.89 -27.03 -5.19
C PRO A 958 -15.07 -26.51 -3.99
N ASP A 959 -14.35 -25.40 -4.17
CA ASP A 959 -13.53 -24.79 -3.13
C ASP A 959 -14.36 -23.87 -2.22
N PHE A 960 -15.02 -24.47 -1.23
CA PHE A 960 -15.78 -23.76 -0.20
C PHE A 960 -14.96 -23.45 1.06
N GLY A 961 -13.62 -23.50 1.01
CA GLY A 961 -12.80 -23.45 2.22
C GLY A 961 -12.60 -24.83 2.87
N VAL A 962 -13.19 -25.86 2.25
CA VAL A 962 -12.84 -27.27 2.42
C VAL A 962 -12.10 -27.70 1.17
N ASN A 963 -10.90 -28.26 1.33
CA ASN A 963 -10.12 -28.71 0.20
C ASN A 963 -10.85 -29.83 -0.55
N HIS A 964 -10.83 -29.79 -1.89
CA HIS A 964 -11.42 -30.84 -2.72
C HIS A 964 -10.89 -32.24 -2.38
N ALA A 965 -9.62 -32.37 -1.97
CA ALA A 965 -9.07 -33.63 -1.49
C ALA A 965 -9.88 -34.19 -0.32
N VAL A 966 -10.20 -33.38 0.69
CA VAL A 966 -11.02 -33.79 1.86
C VAL A 966 -12.38 -34.35 1.42
N LEU A 967 -13.04 -33.69 0.46
CA LEU A 967 -14.32 -34.17 -0.09
C LEU A 967 -14.17 -35.53 -0.79
N THR A 968 -13.04 -35.79 -1.44
CA THR A 968 -12.80 -37.10 -2.10
C THR A 968 -12.58 -38.26 -1.14
N HIS A 969 -12.36 -38.01 0.16
CA HIS A 969 -12.30 -39.05 1.18
C HIS A 969 -13.68 -39.48 1.70
N MET A 970 -14.74 -38.70 1.44
CA MET A 970 -16.11 -39.03 1.83
C MET A 970 -16.80 -39.82 0.72
N VAL A 971 -17.53 -40.87 1.08
CA VAL A 971 -18.19 -41.76 0.12
C VAL A 971 -19.60 -41.24 -0.23
N SER A 972 -20.32 -40.68 0.75
CA SER A 972 -21.65 -40.11 0.56
C SER A 972 -21.62 -38.70 -0.05
N PHE A 973 -22.39 -38.47 -1.11
CA PHE A 973 -22.58 -37.13 -1.65
C PHE A 973 -23.46 -36.26 -0.74
N LYS A 974 -24.38 -36.86 0.04
CA LYS A 974 -25.12 -36.16 1.10
C LYS A 974 -24.17 -35.53 2.11
N SER A 975 -23.15 -36.25 2.59
CA SER A 975 -22.15 -35.71 3.53
C SER A 975 -21.26 -34.64 2.88
N GLN A 976 -20.79 -34.87 1.65
CA GLN A 976 -20.00 -33.88 0.91
C GLN A 976 -20.76 -32.55 0.74
N ILE A 977 -22.05 -32.61 0.37
CA ILE A 977 -22.88 -31.43 0.15
C ILE A 977 -23.28 -30.76 1.47
N ALA A 978 -23.54 -31.53 2.52
CA ALA A 978 -23.80 -30.98 3.85
C ALA A 978 -22.61 -30.16 4.36
N LEU A 979 -21.38 -30.63 4.12
CA LEU A 979 -20.17 -29.89 4.46
C LEU A 979 -20.02 -28.61 3.62
N ILE A 980 -20.29 -28.69 2.31
CA ILE A 980 -20.32 -27.51 1.43
C ILE A 980 -21.34 -26.48 1.91
N GLN A 981 -22.56 -26.91 2.27
CA GLN A 981 -23.60 -26.03 2.80
C GLN A 981 -23.17 -25.39 4.12
N GLN A 982 -22.60 -26.17 5.04
CA GLN A 982 -22.11 -25.66 6.32
C GLN A 982 -21.05 -24.57 6.15
N GLU A 983 -20.12 -24.74 5.20
CA GLU A 983 -19.11 -23.72 4.91
C GLU A 983 -19.69 -22.49 4.21
N ALA A 984 -20.66 -22.68 3.30
CA ALA A 984 -21.38 -21.58 2.70
C ALA A 984 -22.10 -20.73 3.76
N ASP A 985 -22.69 -21.35 4.78
CA ASP A 985 -23.37 -20.67 5.89
C ASP A 985 -22.38 -19.93 6.83
N ARG A 986 -21.13 -20.39 6.92
CA ARG A 986 -20.06 -19.73 7.69
C ARG A 986 -19.41 -18.56 6.95
N GLY A 987 -19.36 -18.63 5.62
CA GLY A 987 -18.69 -17.64 4.78
C GLY A 987 -19.56 -16.41 4.51
N LEU A 988 -19.08 -15.22 4.88
CA LEU A 988 -19.78 -13.93 4.65
C LEU A 988 -20.11 -13.63 3.17
N HIS A 989 -19.48 -14.30 2.21
CA HIS A 989 -19.58 -13.99 0.76
C HIS A 989 -19.78 -15.19 -0.16
N ARG A 990 -20.15 -16.36 0.37
CA ARG A 990 -20.37 -17.58 -0.41
C ARG A 990 -21.81 -18.06 -0.25
N ARG A 991 -22.45 -18.41 -1.36
CA ARG A 991 -23.81 -18.97 -1.35
C ARG A 991 -23.84 -20.23 -2.18
N PHE A 992 -24.46 -21.24 -1.61
CA PHE A 992 -24.74 -22.49 -2.28
C PHE A 992 -26.25 -22.60 -2.48
N THR A 993 -26.66 -23.05 -3.67
CA THR A 993 -28.06 -23.31 -3.99
C THR A 993 -28.14 -24.65 -4.71
N ILE A 994 -28.77 -25.63 -4.08
CA ILE A 994 -29.03 -26.92 -4.68
C ILE A 994 -30.36 -26.93 -5.44
N ALA A 995 -30.47 -27.78 -6.47
CA ALA A 995 -31.73 -28.02 -7.15
C ALA A 995 -32.81 -28.45 -6.15
N SER A 996 -33.94 -27.77 -6.17
CA SER A 996 -35.04 -27.98 -5.23
C SER A 996 -35.59 -29.41 -5.32
N ASN A 997 -35.58 -30.00 -6.52
CA ASN A 997 -36.02 -31.36 -6.72
C ASN A 997 -35.04 -32.45 -6.24
N LEU A 998 -33.85 -32.10 -5.74
CA LEU A 998 -32.90 -33.03 -5.10
C LEU A 998 -33.04 -33.07 -3.58
N VAL A 999 -33.98 -32.30 -3.02
CA VAL A 999 -34.28 -32.23 -1.60
C VAL A 999 -35.68 -32.78 -1.34
N SER A 1000 -35.84 -33.59 -0.31
CA SER A 1000 -37.13 -34.15 0.11
C SER A 1000 -37.99 -33.10 0.82
N SER A 1001 -39.28 -33.40 1.04
CA SER A 1001 -40.16 -32.54 1.85
C SER A 1001 -39.72 -32.41 3.31
N ALA A 1002 -38.87 -33.32 3.79
CA ALA A 1002 -38.26 -33.28 5.13
C ALA A 1002 -36.90 -32.55 5.15
N GLY A 1003 -36.44 -32.01 4.01
CA GLY A 1003 -35.16 -31.31 3.89
C GLY A 1003 -33.96 -32.23 3.65
N GLU A 1004 -34.18 -33.51 3.32
CA GLU A 1004 -33.10 -34.49 3.13
C GLU A 1004 -32.62 -34.55 1.68
N LEU A 1005 -31.31 -34.66 1.48
CA LEU A 1005 -30.71 -34.83 0.14
C LEU A 1005 -30.98 -36.24 -0.41
N LEU A 1006 -31.46 -36.30 -1.65
CA LEU A 1006 -31.87 -37.55 -2.31
C LEU A 1006 -30.80 -38.14 -3.25
N ILE A 1007 -29.62 -37.50 -3.39
CA ILE A 1007 -28.64 -37.86 -4.43
C ILE A 1007 -28.14 -39.30 -4.29
N ASP A 1008 -27.77 -39.73 -3.08
CA ASP A 1008 -27.25 -41.08 -2.85
C ASP A 1008 -28.33 -42.16 -3.10
N GLN A 1009 -29.59 -41.89 -2.69
CA GLN A 1009 -30.74 -42.75 -2.99
C GLN A 1009 -30.99 -42.88 -4.49
N LEU A 1010 -30.87 -41.78 -5.25
CA LEU A 1010 -31.04 -41.78 -6.71
C LEU A 1010 -29.96 -42.61 -7.41
N LEU A 1011 -28.74 -42.66 -6.85
CA LEU A 1011 -27.61 -43.44 -7.37
C LEU A 1011 -27.66 -44.93 -6.94
N GLY A 1012 -28.54 -45.31 -6.02
CA GLY A 1012 -28.78 -46.71 -5.63
C GLY A 1012 -27.96 -47.17 -4.42
N ASP A 1013 -28.10 -46.46 -3.30
CA ASP A 1013 -27.49 -46.56 -1.94
C ASP A 1013 -27.00 -47.91 -1.34
N ALA A 1014 -27.13 -49.07 -1.98
CA ALA A 1014 -27.02 -50.35 -1.28
C ALA A 1014 -25.62 -51.00 -1.16
N ALA A 1015 -24.54 -50.44 -1.72
CA ALA A 1015 -23.24 -51.14 -1.72
C ALA A 1015 -22.00 -50.25 -1.93
N ARG A 1016 -21.78 -49.22 -1.11
CA ARG A 1016 -20.47 -48.58 -1.03
C ARG A 1016 -19.93 -48.62 0.38
N ASP A 1017 -19.35 -49.79 0.61
CA ASP A 1017 -18.44 -50.22 1.67
C ASP A 1017 -18.96 -50.08 3.09
N ALA A 1018 -19.16 -51.25 3.72
CA ALA A 1018 -18.90 -51.40 5.14
C ALA A 1018 -17.46 -50.90 5.37
N ASP A 1019 -17.32 -49.61 5.66
CA ASP A 1019 -16.06 -49.07 6.13
C ASP A 1019 -15.64 -49.92 7.33
N GLU A 1020 -14.41 -50.43 7.30
CA GLU A 1020 -13.85 -51.06 8.47
C GLU A 1020 -13.93 -50.05 9.63
N PRO A 1021 -14.35 -50.45 10.83
CA PRO A 1021 -14.30 -49.55 11.97
C PRO A 1021 -12.88 -48.99 12.10
N VAL A 1022 -12.75 -47.72 12.47
CA VAL A 1022 -11.45 -47.06 12.62
C VAL A 1022 -11.36 -46.39 13.98
N ASP A 1023 -10.13 -46.27 14.47
CA ASP A 1023 -9.80 -45.46 15.64
C ASP A 1023 -9.15 -44.15 15.17
N ILE A 1024 -9.43 -43.06 15.90
CA ILE A 1024 -8.64 -41.83 15.84
C ILE A 1024 -7.82 -41.73 17.11
N LEU A 1025 -6.51 -41.56 16.94
CA LEU A 1025 -5.58 -41.15 17.98
C LEU A 1025 -5.33 -39.65 17.85
N GLU A 1026 -5.95 -38.86 18.73
CA GLU A 1026 -5.73 -37.41 18.82
C GLU A 1026 -4.54 -37.15 19.74
N VAL A 1027 -3.50 -36.51 19.22
CA VAL A 1027 -2.24 -36.24 19.93
C VAL A 1027 -2.08 -34.74 20.14
N VAL A 1028 -1.89 -34.34 21.39
CA VAL A 1028 -1.62 -32.95 21.79
C VAL A 1028 -0.30 -32.90 22.54
N ILE A 1029 0.62 -32.03 22.11
CA ILE A 1029 1.91 -31.77 22.76
C ILE A 1029 1.78 -30.50 23.60
N ASN A 1030 2.07 -30.61 24.89
CA ASN A 1030 2.05 -29.46 25.79
C ASN A 1030 3.28 -28.57 25.56
N PRO A 1031 3.12 -27.22 25.55
CA PRO A 1031 4.25 -26.31 25.37
C PRO A 1031 5.21 -26.36 26.57
N ALA A 1032 6.51 -26.27 26.31
CA ALA A 1032 7.49 -26.15 27.38
C ALA A 1032 7.32 -24.81 28.14
N PRO A 1033 7.67 -24.71 29.44
CA PRO A 1033 7.57 -23.49 30.22
C PRO A 1033 8.32 -22.28 29.63
N THR A 1034 9.27 -22.52 28.74
CA THR A 1034 10.12 -21.53 28.06
C THR A 1034 9.55 -21.02 26.73
N GLY A 1035 8.41 -21.56 26.27
CA GLY A 1035 7.78 -21.18 24.99
C GLY A 1035 8.31 -21.91 23.75
N GLU A 1036 9.34 -22.76 23.89
CA GLU A 1036 9.85 -23.61 22.81
C GLU A 1036 8.96 -24.85 22.57
N PRO A 1037 8.92 -25.42 21.34
CA PRO A 1037 8.24 -26.68 21.09
C PRO A 1037 8.96 -27.80 21.85
N GLY A 1038 8.28 -28.43 22.81
CA GLY A 1038 8.88 -29.46 23.66
C GLY A 1038 9.28 -30.75 22.93
N ALA A 1039 8.92 -30.90 21.65
CA ALA A 1039 9.13 -32.11 20.87
C ALA A 1039 10.22 -31.99 19.81
N LYS A 1040 11.00 -33.06 19.66
CA LYS A 1040 12.11 -33.15 18.71
C LYS A 1040 11.99 -34.39 17.83
N LEU A 1041 12.47 -34.29 16.60
CA LEU A 1041 12.55 -35.41 15.68
C LEU A 1041 13.66 -36.38 16.10
N LYS A 1042 13.36 -37.69 16.15
CA LYS A 1042 14.35 -38.71 16.55
C LYS A 1042 15.49 -38.87 15.54
N LYS A 1043 15.26 -38.52 14.26
CA LYS A 1043 16.23 -38.71 13.16
C LYS A 1043 17.42 -37.73 13.23
N ASN A 1044 17.15 -36.45 13.46
CA ASN A 1044 18.13 -35.36 13.36
C ASN A 1044 18.13 -34.42 14.57
N GLY A 1045 17.24 -34.62 15.55
CA GLY A 1045 17.13 -33.77 16.74
C GLY A 1045 16.53 -32.38 16.47
N GLU A 1046 16.05 -32.13 15.25
CA GLU A 1046 15.39 -30.88 14.89
C GLU A 1046 14.05 -30.72 15.62
N THR A 1047 13.63 -29.46 15.76
CA THR A 1047 12.41 -29.11 16.48
C THR A 1047 11.18 -29.51 15.68
N PHE A 1048 10.27 -30.25 16.31
CA PHE A 1048 8.99 -30.60 15.71
C PHE A 1048 7.96 -29.51 16.06
N TRP A 1049 7.51 -28.78 15.04
CA TRP A 1049 6.73 -27.56 15.23
C TRP A 1049 5.23 -27.78 15.43
N HIS A 1050 4.71 -28.97 15.17
CA HIS A 1050 3.28 -29.26 15.29
C HIS A 1050 2.91 -29.69 16.70
N LYS A 1051 1.88 -29.06 17.27
CA LYS A 1051 1.44 -29.27 18.66
C LYS A 1051 0.18 -30.12 18.77
N HIS A 1052 -0.55 -30.34 17.67
CA HIS A 1052 -1.83 -31.04 17.67
C HIS A 1052 -2.05 -31.76 16.34
N TRP A 1053 -2.39 -33.05 16.35
CA TRP A 1053 -2.78 -33.81 15.17
C TRP A 1053 -3.67 -35.01 15.50
N CYS A 1054 -4.39 -35.54 14.51
CA CYS A 1054 -5.18 -36.76 14.59
C CYS A 1054 -4.65 -37.83 13.62
N ASP A 1055 -4.38 -39.03 14.13
CA ASP A 1055 -4.00 -40.21 13.35
C ASP A 1055 -5.19 -41.16 13.22
N LEU A 1056 -5.62 -41.41 11.98
CA LEU A 1056 -6.62 -42.41 11.65
C LEU A 1056 -5.93 -43.77 11.49
N CYS A 1057 -6.36 -44.77 12.25
CA CYS A 1057 -5.73 -46.08 12.28
C CYS A 1057 -6.75 -47.22 12.39
N LYS A 1058 -6.27 -48.46 12.17
CA LYS A 1058 -7.09 -49.65 12.40
C LYS A 1058 -7.41 -49.78 13.91
N PRO A 1059 -8.54 -50.40 14.27
CA PRO A 1059 -8.90 -50.60 15.67
C PRO A 1059 -7.82 -51.41 16.39
N GLY A 1060 -7.42 -50.94 17.57
CA GLY A 1060 -6.42 -51.62 18.39
C GLY A 1060 -4.95 -51.35 18.02
N THR A 1061 -4.65 -50.41 17.11
CA THR A 1061 -3.28 -49.92 16.88
C THR A 1061 -2.67 -49.36 18.18
N GLU A 1062 -1.41 -49.69 18.50
CA GLU A 1062 -0.75 -49.15 19.71
C GLU A 1062 -0.56 -47.64 19.66
N GLU A 1063 -0.82 -46.94 20.76
CA GLU A 1063 -0.74 -45.47 20.83
C GLU A 1063 0.68 -44.94 20.65
N SER A 1064 1.68 -45.76 21.00
CA SER A 1064 3.11 -45.48 20.85
C SER A 1064 3.52 -45.23 19.38
N LEU A 1065 2.77 -45.78 18.41
CA LEU A 1065 3.02 -45.61 16.99
C LEU A 1065 2.86 -44.16 16.52
N ALA A 1066 1.98 -43.39 17.15
CA ALA A 1066 1.77 -41.97 16.81
C ALA A 1066 3.05 -41.12 17.05
N LEU A 1067 3.93 -41.56 17.96
CA LEU A 1067 5.19 -40.90 18.34
C LEU A 1067 6.43 -41.68 17.88
N SER A 1068 6.30 -42.64 16.96
CA SER A 1068 7.39 -43.53 16.54
C SER A 1068 8.65 -42.75 16.10
N HIS A 1069 8.49 -41.62 15.40
CA HIS A 1069 9.57 -40.76 14.91
C HIS A 1069 9.80 -39.47 15.72
N ILE A 1070 9.01 -39.23 16.77
CA ILE A 1070 8.99 -37.98 17.54
C ILE A 1070 9.32 -38.25 19.01
N HIS A 1071 10.25 -37.49 19.57
CA HIS A 1071 10.50 -37.45 21.01
C HIS A 1071 9.72 -36.26 21.60
N ALA A 1072 8.58 -36.55 22.24
CA ALA A 1072 7.73 -35.57 22.91
C ALA A 1072 7.62 -35.96 24.40
N PRO A 1073 8.34 -35.30 25.32
CA PRO A 1073 8.37 -35.67 26.73
C PRO A 1073 7.08 -35.33 27.49
N ASP A 1074 6.28 -34.36 27.00
CA ASP A 1074 4.98 -33.97 27.59
C ASP A 1074 3.90 -33.93 26.50
N HIS A 1075 3.00 -34.92 26.52
CA HIS A 1075 1.96 -35.12 25.51
C HIS A 1075 0.73 -35.85 26.07
N VAL A 1076 -0.41 -35.68 25.40
CA VAL A 1076 -1.67 -36.38 25.66
C VAL A 1076 -2.11 -37.08 24.37
N ILE A 1077 -2.44 -38.37 24.45
CA ILE A 1077 -3.05 -39.13 23.35
C ILE A 1077 -4.45 -39.57 23.79
N THR A 1078 -5.46 -39.25 22.98
CA THR A 1078 -6.85 -39.65 23.22
C THR A 1078 -7.32 -40.54 22.08
N ARG A 1079 -7.90 -41.70 22.41
CA ARG A 1079 -8.48 -42.62 21.42
C ARG A 1079 -10.00 -42.45 21.34
N THR A 1080 -10.51 -42.35 20.13
CA THR A 1080 -11.95 -42.39 19.85
C THR A 1080 -12.24 -43.38 18.73
N SER A 1081 -13.17 -44.30 18.94
CA SER A 1081 -13.54 -45.32 17.95
C SER A 1081 -14.79 -44.91 17.16
N PHE A 1082 -14.77 -45.18 15.86
CA PHE A 1082 -15.87 -44.86 14.93
C PHE A 1082 -16.28 -46.09 14.14
N SER A 1083 -17.57 -46.18 13.83
CA SER A 1083 -18.17 -47.24 13.01
C SER A 1083 -17.77 -47.16 11.53
N SER A 1084 -17.34 -45.99 11.07
CA SER A 1084 -16.91 -45.76 9.69
C SER A 1084 -15.76 -44.75 9.62
N LYS A 1085 -14.99 -44.79 8.52
CA LYS A 1085 -13.94 -43.79 8.25
C LYS A 1085 -14.57 -42.42 7.99
N GLU A 1086 -15.75 -42.37 7.40
CA GLU A 1086 -16.47 -41.13 7.13
C GLU A 1086 -16.90 -40.40 8.42
N ASP A 1087 -17.45 -41.11 9.41
CA ASP A 1087 -17.81 -40.54 10.72
C ASP A 1087 -16.57 -40.00 11.45
N ALA A 1088 -15.46 -40.72 11.35
CA ALA A 1088 -14.17 -40.33 11.90
C ALA A 1088 -13.66 -39.02 11.27
N ILE A 1089 -13.72 -38.89 9.94
CA ILE A 1089 -13.32 -37.66 9.24
C ILE A 1089 -14.23 -36.48 9.63
N LEU A 1090 -15.54 -36.68 9.70
CA LEU A 1090 -16.48 -35.64 10.13
C LEU A 1090 -16.21 -35.19 11.58
N PHE A 1091 -15.81 -36.12 12.46
CA PHE A 1091 -15.34 -35.80 13.80
C PHE A 1091 -14.08 -34.94 13.76
N VAL A 1092 -13.02 -35.35 13.04
CA VAL A 1092 -11.76 -34.57 12.91
C VAL A 1092 -12.03 -33.17 12.39
N LEU A 1093 -12.85 -33.01 11.34
CA LEU A 1093 -13.17 -31.69 10.80
C LEU A 1093 -13.93 -30.82 11.81
N LYS A 1094 -14.68 -31.41 12.73
CA LYS A 1094 -15.39 -30.72 13.82
C LYS A 1094 -14.46 -30.32 14.97
N THR A 1095 -13.54 -31.19 15.39
CA THR A 1095 -12.57 -30.92 16.47
C THR A 1095 -11.39 -30.06 16.03
N MET A 1096 -10.94 -30.19 14.77
CA MET A 1096 -9.84 -29.44 14.17
C MET A 1096 -10.31 -28.61 12.96
N PRO A 1097 -10.89 -27.41 13.17
CA PRO A 1097 -11.39 -26.59 12.08
C PRO A 1097 -10.34 -26.19 11.03
N GLN A 1098 -9.06 -26.09 11.40
CA GLN A 1098 -7.98 -25.72 10.46
C GLN A 1098 -7.64 -26.85 9.47
N ALA A 1099 -7.93 -28.10 9.82
CA ALA A 1099 -7.74 -29.27 8.95
C ALA A 1099 -8.60 -29.21 7.67
N ARG A 1100 -9.59 -28.31 7.62
CA ARG A 1100 -10.47 -28.09 6.46
C ARG A 1100 -9.73 -27.52 5.24
N LYS A 1101 -8.65 -26.75 5.44
CA LYS A 1101 -7.90 -26.06 4.35
C LYS A 1101 -6.81 -26.91 3.68
N TYR A 1102 -6.78 -28.21 3.93
CA TYR A 1102 -5.66 -29.09 3.63
C TYR A 1102 -5.32 -29.25 2.13
N GLU A 1103 -4.25 -28.63 1.62
CA GLU A 1103 -3.69 -28.91 0.29
C GLU A 1103 -2.95 -30.25 0.25
N LYS A 1104 -3.18 -31.01 -0.82
CA LYS A 1104 -2.71 -32.39 -1.03
C LYS A 1104 -1.18 -32.54 -1.14
N ASP A 1105 -0.40 -31.47 -1.00
CA ASP A 1105 1.03 -31.45 -1.30
C ASP A 1105 1.94 -31.15 -0.09
N PHE A 1106 1.41 -31.10 1.14
CA PHE A 1106 2.27 -30.82 2.31
C PHE A 1106 3.29 -31.92 2.62
N PHE A 1107 3.02 -33.18 2.26
CA PHE A 1107 3.95 -34.30 2.51
C PHE A 1107 4.96 -34.55 1.38
N ARG A 1108 4.98 -33.75 0.30
CA ARG A 1108 6.03 -33.88 -0.72
C ARG A 1108 7.22 -32.96 -0.49
N ASP A 1109 7.04 -31.82 0.17
CA ASP A 1109 8.07 -30.78 0.18
C ASP A 1109 8.71 -30.47 1.53
N ASN A 1110 8.36 -31.11 2.66
CA ASN A 1110 9.20 -31.12 3.87
C ASN A 1110 8.90 -32.31 4.81
N ASP A 1111 9.82 -33.28 4.79
CA ASP A 1111 10.16 -34.36 5.73
C ASP A 1111 9.06 -35.17 6.49
N PHE A 1112 9.08 -36.49 6.23
CA PHE A 1112 8.57 -37.67 6.98
C PHE A 1112 7.34 -38.41 6.41
N ASP A 1113 7.52 -39.72 6.20
CA ASP A 1113 6.48 -40.70 5.85
C ASP A 1113 5.56 -41.02 7.04
N VAL A 1114 4.30 -41.37 6.76
CA VAL A 1114 3.34 -41.86 7.78
C VAL A 1114 3.84 -43.21 8.34
N PRO A 1115 3.88 -43.41 9.68
CA PRO A 1115 4.35 -44.66 10.27
C PRO A 1115 3.57 -45.89 9.79
N ASP A 1116 4.27 -47.00 9.53
CA ASP A 1116 3.65 -48.28 9.17
C ASP A 1116 2.63 -48.71 10.25
N GLY A 1117 1.33 -48.75 9.88
CA GLY A 1117 0.21 -49.06 10.77
C GLY A 1117 -0.77 -47.91 11.00
N ILE A 1118 -0.39 -46.68 10.67
CA ILE A 1118 -1.29 -45.51 10.60
C ILE A 1118 -1.80 -45.38 9.16
N ILE A 1119 -3.11 -45.21 9.00
CA ILE A 1119 -3.76 -45.10 7.68
C ILE A 1119 -3.59 -43.68 7.14
N GLU A 1120 -3.80 -42.65 7.97
CA GLU A 1120 -3.80 -41.25 7.57
C GLU A 1120 -3.54 -40.32 8.76
N ARG A 1121 -2.83 -39.19 8.58
CA ARG A 1121 -2.51 -38.21 9.63
C ARG A 1121 -3.01 -36.81 9.25
N TRP A 1122 -3.70 -36.14 10.18
CA TRP A 1122 -4.31 -34.81 10.02
C TRP A 1122 -3.73 -33.84 11.05
N ILE A 1123 -3.08 -32.75 10.61
CA ILE A 1123 -2.31 -31.86 11.51
C ILE A 1123 -2.98 -30.49 11.64
N ASP A 1124 -2.95 -29.91 12.85
CA ASP A 1124 -3.35 -28.52 13.12
C ASP A 1124 -2.22 -27.56 12.77
N ARG A 1125 -2.52 -26.46 12.07
CA ARG A 1125 -1.53 -25.41 11.74
C ARG A 1125 -1.57 -24.26 12.73
#